data_AF-A0A7C6XEF3-F1
#
_entry.id   AF-A0A7C6XEF3-F1
#
_cell.length_a   1.000
_cell.length_b   1.000
_cell.length_c   1.000
_cell.angle_alpha   90.00
_cell.angle_beta   90.00
_cell.angle_gamma   90.00
#
_symmetry.space_group_name_H-M   'P 1'
#
loop_
_entity.id
_entity.type
_entity.pdbx_description
1 polymer ?
#
loop_
_entity_poly.entity_id
_entity_poly.type
_entity_poly.pdbx_seq_one_letter_code
_entity_poly.pdbx_strand_id
1 'polypeptide(L)'
;MWSQLLAGVVALAPLAADSAPEGRGPFIRLQYATFDPLERQPQVEQSLRMPPMSARDTSRFLLQFEGPVRTQWLKAVRSLGIVLESYVPDYTYIARMTLAQAAALPTRFSFVRWVGPFHPAYKIDPVVLRHRATVPLVAETFTRTEGVILGQRLKQYGAGVLDVSGDRIAVIGSPQLAAQLARTSEVRWVQIARTKRLMNDRSATIMRAAGSGSPRLRGLYGQGQVIGVADTGLDTGNLDSMNEDFRGRVIRGVPLGRRPGDLWDDPDGHGTHCAGSILGSGINSGSDPTRHRYDNSFAGVAPEARLVVQSLLDRYGGLSGVPNNIYDLFTEPYELGARVHSNSWGSVYAPEETRRGWYGRECAELDRFVYENPDMVLLFAAGNEGEDANSDGVIDQLPPSISPEASAKNILSIGASEGYRPPSENWGGASKSTWGVLFPWAPFNEDYTSDNPDGMAAFSSRGPAADGRIKPDLVAPGTNIISVWSRPAAHAGGSGWGPFAGPYRDGSSRSKYCYMGGTSMATPLAAGACALVREYFAKGRPSWNPSAALVKAVLINGAYDMSPGQYGTEAMREVFNRPNGVQGWGRIDLARSLFPEQPRTLFWIDRPQGLMTDQHHRLRYRVTNSSEPLIVNIVWTDPPATPIAQRALVNDLNLRVVAPDGTVIYGNRAPGATVPDQVNNVEMVQIDQPAEGIYEFYIEGANVVFPVEDPRQTYALAVSGGGAPLGGRFPDIVPPQVSFVSPSDGAPLRGTARIEVSAVDDQMIDRVTVKVDGKIHLGSRFGAPYVFYWNTAMWSRGAHTITAEATDFGNNTTTASITVTLP
;
A
#
# COMPACT_ATOMS: atom_id res chain seq x y z
N MET A 1 17.87 -19.92 47.57
CA MET A 1 17.82 -21.38 47.32
C MET A 1 16.71 -21.71 46.31
N TRP A 2 16.76 -21.08 45.13
CA TRP A 2 15.69 -21.12 44.10
C TRP A 2 16.32 -20.81 42.73
N SER A 3 17.25 -21.64 42.26
CA SER A 3 18.11 -21.31 41.11
C SER A 3 18.40 -22.49 40.16
N GLN A 4 17.60 -23.56 40.20
CA GLN A 4 17.71 -24.71 39.30
C GLN A 4 16.33 -25.33 39.03
N LEU A 5 15.54 -24.78 38.10
CA LEU A 5 14.33 -25.44 37.56
C LEU A 5 13.80 -24.89 36.22
N LEU A 6 14.68 -24.35 35.36
CA LEU A 6 14.33 -23.84 34.02
C LEU A 6 15.23 -24.39 32.89
N ALA A 7 15.56 -25.69 32.98
CA ALA A 7 16.19 -26.43 31.88
C ALA A 7 15.12 -27.17 31.07
N GLY A 8 14.42 -26.47 30.16
CA GLY A 8 13.28 -27.05 29.44
C GLY A 8 12.52 -26.15 28.47
N VAL A 9 13.07 -25.00 28.07
CA VAL A 9 12.51 -24.16 27.01
C VAL A 9 13.38 -24.32 25.77
N VAL A 10 12.79 -24.79 24.66
CA VAL A 10 13.45 -24.76 23.36
C VAL A 10 13.52 -23.30 22.92
N ALA A 11 14.71 -22.72 22.97
CA ALA A 11 14.96 -21.41 22.39
C ALA A 11 14.76 -21.50 20.87
N LEU A 12 13.63 -20.96 20.38
CA LEU A 12 13.54 -20.54 18.99
C LEU A 12 14.53 -19.39 18.82
N ALA A 13 15.60 -19.64 18.06
CA ALA A 13 16.54 -18.60 17.67
C ALA A 13 15.79 -17.45 16.95
N PRO A 14 16.28 -16.20 17.05
CA PRO A 14 15.72 -15.11 16.26
C PRO A 14 15.75 -15.48 14.77
N LEU A 15 14.68 -15.14 14.06
CA LEU A 15 14.62 -15.25 12.61
C LEU A 15 15.54 -14.18 11.99
N ALA A 16 16.83 -14.50 11.93
CA ALA A 16 17.73 -13.87 10.97
C ALA A 16 17.14 -14.05 9.55
N ALA A 17 17.51 -13.13 8.66
CA ALA A 17 17.15 -13.27 7.24
C ALA A 17 17.95 -14.44 6.63
N ASP A 18 17.42 -15.66 6.77
CA ASP A 18 17.94 -16.87 6.14
C ASP A 18 17.97 -16.69 4.61
N SER A 19 19.12 -16.24 4.11
CA SER A 19 19.57 -16.60 2.77
C SER A 19 19.64 -18.12 2.73
N ALA A 20 18.79 -18.74 1.92
CA ALA A 20 18.79 -20.18 1.77
C ALA A 20 20.21 -20.62 1.34
N PRO A 21 20.88 -21.54 2.08
CA PRO A 21 22.22 -21.95 1.73
C PRO A 21 22.22 -22.59 0.34
N GLU A 22 23.18 -22.19 -0.50
CA GLU A 22 23.26 -22.61 -1.90
C GLU A 22 23.21 -24.13 -2.02
N GLY A 23 22.30 -24.64 -2.86
CA GLY A 23 22.11 -26.08 -3.10
C GLY A 23 20.89 -26.72 -2.44
N ARG A 24 20.14 -26.01 -1.58
CA ARG A 24 18.80 -26.45 -1.16
C ARG A 24 17.70 -25.98 -2.12
N GLY A 25 16.65 -26.78 -2.26
CA GLY A 25 15.47 -26.47 -3.08
C GLY A 25 14.49 -25.50 -2.39
N PRO A 26 13.42 -25.08 -3.10
CA PRO A 26 12.45 -24.12 -2.57
C PRO A 26 11.71 -24.67 -1.33
N PHE A 27 11.68 -23.86 -0.28
CA PHE A 27 10.97 -24.21 0.95
C PHE A 27 9.45 -24.08 0.78
N ILE A 28 8.67 -24.49 1.78
CA ILE A 28 7.28 -24.08 1.96
C ILE A 28 7.22 -23.24 3.24
N ARG A 29 6.77 -21.98 3.15
CA ARG A 29 6.84 -20.99 4.25
C ARG A 29 5.46 -20.63 4.80
N LEU A 30 4.98 -21.39 5.78
CA LEU A 30 3.68 -21.17 6.46
C LEU A 30 3.91 -20.53 7.83
N GLN A 31 2.97 -19.73 8.36
CA GLN A 31 3.09 -19.16 9.73
C GLN A 31 3.36 -20.24 10.79
N TYR A 32 2.88 -21.46 10.55
CA TYR A 32 3.09 -22.64 11.40
C TYR A 32 4.53 -23.21 11.32
N ALA A 33 5.15 -23.25 10.13
CA ALA A 33 6.47 -23.84 9.91
C ALA A 33 7.07 -23.45 8.54
N THR A 34 8.41 -23.40 8.48
CA THR A 34 9.19 -23.41 7.22
C THR A 34 9.88 -24.76 7.07
N PHE A 35 9.77 -25.39 5.91
CA PHE A 35 10.32 -26.72 5.66
C PHE A 35 10.54 -26.98 4.16
N ASP A 36 11.54 -27.81 3.81
CA ASP A 36 11.58 -28.44 2.48
C ASP A 36 10.73 -29.72 2.53
N PRO A 37 9.75 -29.90 1.63
CA PRO A 37 8.81 -31.03 1.69
C PRO A 37 9.43 -32.38 1.31
N LEU A 38 10.58 -32.40 0.65
CA LEU A 38 11.34 -33.58 0.24
C LEU A 38 12.39 -33.98 1.27
N GLU A 39 13.00 -33.01 1.99
CA GLU A 39 13.89 -33.30 3.12
C GLU A 39 13.13 -33.70 4.39
N ARG A 40 12.24 -32.84 4.91
CA ARG A 40 11.62 -33.04 6.23
C ARG A 40 10.34 -32.21 6.42
N GLN A 41 9.20 -32.88 6.43
CA GLN A 41 7.91 -32.28 6.75
C GLN A 41 7.74 -32.01 8.27
N PRO A 42 6.96 -30.99 8.69
CA PRO A 42 6.81 -30.60 10.08
C PRO A 42 5.96 -31.62 10.86
N GLN A 43 6.25 -31.78 12.16
CA GLN A 43 5.43 -32.60 13.03
C GLN A 43 4.15 -31.85 13.42
N VAL A 44 3.01 -32.36 12.96
CA VAL A 44 1.68 -31.86 13.32
C VAL A 44 1.03 -32.77 14.36
N GLU A 45 0.42 -32.17 15.38
CA GLU A 45 -0.33 -32.86 16.43
C GLU A 45 -1.48 -33.68 15.83
N GLN A 46 -1.73 -34.90 16.33
CA GLN A 46 -2.67 -35.83 15.69
C GLN A 46 -4.08 -35.26 15.53
N SER A 47 -4.57 -34.43 16.45
CA SER A 47 -5.90 -33.82 16.33
C SER A 47 -5.97 -32.64 15.36
N LEU A 48 -4.83 -32.11 14.89
CA LEU A 48 -4.74 -31.00 13.93
C LEU A 48 -4.20 -31.44 12.55
N ARG A 49 -4.06 -32.74 12.32
CA ARG A 49 -3.81 -33.33 10.98
C ARG A 49 -5.08 -33.29 10.13
N MET A 50 -4.90 -33.41 8.82
CA MET A 50 -6.00 -33.63 7.88
C MET A 50 -6.60 -35.03 8.14
N PRO A 51 -7.93 -35.20 8.20
CA PRO A 51 -8.53 -36.51 8.44
C PRO A 51 -8.27 -37.48 7.28
N PRO A 52 -8.42 -38.79 7.50
CA PRO A 52 -8.44 -39.78 6.42
C PRO A 52 -9.52 -39.45 5.38
N MET A 53 -9.23 -39.71 4.10
CA MET A 53 -10.07 -39.37 2.96
C MET A 53 -10.14 -40.52 1.96
N SER A 54 -11.25 -40.64 1.24
CA SER A 54 -11.36 -41.48 0.05
C SER A 54 -10.64 -40.84 -1.15
N ALA A 55 -10.29 -41.66 -2.14
CA ALA A 55 -9.66 -41.21 -3.37
C ALA A 55 -10.47 -40.15 -4.15
N ARG A 56 -11.80 -40.11 -3.98
CA ARG A 56 -12.71 -39.16 -4.64
C ARG A 56 -13.00 -37.91 -3.80
N ASP A 57 -12.62 -37.90 -2.53
CA ASP A 57 -12.94 -36.79 -1.63
C ASP A 57 -12.12 -35.57 -2.01
N THR A 58 -12.77 -34.40 -2.07
CA THR A 58 -12.12 -33.13 -2.38
C THR A 58 -11.70 -32.42 -1.11
N SER A 59 -10.45 -31.95 -1.07
CA SER A 59 -9.91 -31.15 0.03
C SER A 59 -8.90 -30.13 -0.53
N ARG A 60 -8.24 -29.41 0.38
CA ARG A 60 -7.17 -28.44 0.09
C ARG A 60 -5.82 -29.11 0.32
N PHE A 61 -4.92 -28.94 -0.63
CA PHE A 61 -3.58 -29.50 -0.66
C PHE A 61 -2.58 -28.37 -0.91
N LEU A 62 -1.35 -28.55 -0.44
CA LEU A 62 -0.21 -27.74 -0.83
C LEU A 62 0.38 -28.35 -2.10
N LEU A 63 0.52 -27.55 -3.15
CA LEU A 63 1.08 -27.90 -4.45
C LEU A 63 2.29 -27.01 -4.72
N GLN A 64 3.50 -27.57 -4.78
CA GLN A 64 4.72 -26.84 -5.09
C GLN A 64 5.21 -27.17 -6.51
N PHE A 65 5.58 -26.13 -7.26
CA PHE A 65 6.24 -26.24 -8.57
C PHE A 65 7.78 -26.28 -8.44
N GLU A 66 8.47 -26.83 -9.43
CA GLU A 66 9.95 -26.95 -9.43
C GLU A 66 10.70 -25.60 -9.56
N GLY A 67 10.01 -24.52 -9.87
CA GLY A 67 10.62 -23.20 -10.11
C GLY A 67 9.59 -22.13 -10.46
N PRO A 68 10.04 -20.97 -10.97
CA PRO A 68 9.19 -19.87 -11.40
C PRO A 68 7.99 -20.31 -12.23
N VAL A 69 6.79 -19.95 -11.76
CA VAL A 69 5.56 -20.61 -12.22
C VAL A 69 5.13 -20.04 -13.57
N ARG A 70 5.24 -20.86 -14.61
CA ARG A 70 4.88 -20.48 -15.98
C ARG A 70 3.38 -20.58 -16.23
N THR A 71 2.83 -19.63 -17.00
CA THR A 71 1.41 -19.59 -17.42
C THR A 71 0.91 -20.90 -18.02
N GLN A 72 1.77 -21.63 -18.72
CA GLN A 72 1.47 -22.96 -19.29
C GLN A 72 1.30 -24.06 -18.24
N TRP A 73 2.01 -24.00 -17.10
CA TRP A 73 1.88 -24.94 -15.99
C TRP A 73 0.56 -24.72 -15.24
N LEU A 74 0.20 -23.46 -14.99
CA LEU A 74 -1.11 -23.08 -14.42
C LEU A 74 -2.26 -23.61 -15.28
N LYS A 75 -2.19 -23.40 -16.61
CA LYS A 75 -3.18 -23.93 -17.57
C LYS A 75 -3.22 -25.46 -17.56
N ALA A 76 -2.07 -26.14 -17.51
CA ALA A 76 -1.99 -27.60 -17.47
C ALA A 76 -2.62 -28.19 -16.19
N VAL A 77 -2.34 -27.63 -15.01
CA VAL A 77 -2.95 -28.08 -13.74
C VAL A 77 -4.47 -27.84 -13.74
N ARG A 78 -4.90 -26.64 -14.15
CA ARG A 78 -6.33 -26.27 -14.18
C ARG A 78 -7.14 -27.08 -15.18
N SER A 79 -6.53 -27.55 -16.27
CA SER A 79 -7.18 -28.45 -17.24
C SER A 79 -7.69 -29.77 -16.62
N LEU A 80 -7.19 -30.14 -15.43
CA LEU A 80 -7.63 -31.32 -14.68
C LEU A 80 -8.83 -31.04 -13.75
N GLY A 81 -9.39 -29.83 -13.76
CA GLY A 81 -10.43 -29.40 -12.82
C GLY A 81 -9.91 -29.00 -11.43
N ILE A 82 -8.61 -28.78 -11.30
CA ILE A 82 -7.95 -28.37 -10.05
C ILE A 82 -8.01 -26.85 -9.91
N VAL A 83 -8.44 -26.37 -8.74
CA VAL A 83 -8.57 -24.93 -8.47
C VAL A 83 -7.40 -24.46 -7.60
N LEU A 84 -6.67 -23.46 -8.08
CA LEU A 84 -5.58 -22.82 -7.32
C LEU A 84 -6.19 -21.62 -6.58
N GLU A 85 -6.23 -21.67 -5.24
CA GLU A 85 -7.08 -20.76 -4.43
C GLU A 85 -6.30 -19.70 -3.65
N SER A 86 -5.03 -19.94 -3.35
CA SER A 86 -4.13 -18.94 -2.74
C SER A 86 -2.67 -19.32 -3.01
N TYR A 87 -1.86 -18.34 -3.37
CA TYR A 87 -0.41 -18.52 -3.47
C TYR A 87 0.23 -18.54 -2.07
N VAL A 88 1.29 -19.32 -1.93
CA VAL A 88 2.25 -19.32 -0.83
C VAL A 88 3.63 -19.17 -1.47
N PRO A 89 4.51 -18.27 -1.00
CA PRO A 89 5.83 -18.07 -1.60
C PRO A 89 6.68 -19.34 -1.71
N ASP A 90 7.74 -19.25 -2.51
CA ASP A 90 8.57 -20.38 -2.94
C ASP A 90 7.73 -21.39 -3.77
N TYR A 91 7.08 -20.85 -4.82
CA TYR A 91 6.37 -21.56 -5.89
C TYR A 91 5.23 -22.48 -5.46
N THR A 92 4.56 -22.15 -4.36
CA THR A 92 3.58 -23.03 -3.72
C THR A 92 2.14 -22.49 -3.82
N TYR A 93 1.15 -23.37 -3.89
CA TYR A 93 -0.27 -23.02 -3.86
C TYR A 93 -1.04 -23.84 -2.84
N ILE A 94 -1.98 -23.21 -2.17
CA ILE A 94 -3.15 -23.89 -1.60
C ILE A 94 -4.10 -24.16 -2.77
N ALA A 95 -4.28 -25.43 -3.10
CA ALA A 95 -5.03 -25.89 -4.26
C ALA A 95 -6.11 -26.90 -3.83
N ARG A 96 -7.33 -26.70 -4.32
CA ARG A 96 -8.47 -27.60 -4.07
C ARG A 96 -8.57 -28.66 -5.16
N MET A 97 -8.48 -29.92 -4.75
CA MET A 97 -8.46 -31.10 -5.60
C MET A 97 -8.90 -32.36 -4.84
N THR A 98 -9.13 -33.45 -5.56
CA THR A 98 -9.34 -34.78 -4.98
C THR A 98 -8.03 -35.44 -4.53
N LEU A 99 -8.10 -36.36 -3.57
CA LEU A 99 -6.93 -37.15 -3.15
C LEU A 99 -6.29 -37.92 -4.32
N ALA A 100 -7.08 -38.43 -5.28
CA ALA A 100 -6.56 -39.08 -6.48
C ALA A 100 -5.80 -38.12 -7.40
N GLN A 101 -6.27 -36.88 -7.58
CA GLN A 101 -5.54 -35.84 -8.32
C GLN A 101 -4.22 -35.48 -7.60
N ALA A 102 -4.27 -35.31 -6.28
CA ALA A 102 -3.08 -34.97 -5.48
C ALA A 102 -1.97 -36.03 -5.59
N ALA A 103 -2.32 -37.31 -5.50
CA ALA A 103 -1.37 -38.42 -5.62
C ALA A 103 -0.80 -38.58 -7.06
N ALA A 104 -1.57 -38.20 -8.09
CA ALA A 104 -1.16 -38.35 -9.48
C ALA A 104 -0.35 -37.17 -10.05
N LEU A 105 -0.42 -35.99 -9.44
CA LEU A 105 0.20 -34.77 -10.00
C LEU A 105 1.74 -34.87 -10.18
N PRO A 106 2.55 -35.26 -9.19
CA PRO A 106 4.02 -35.32 -9.33
C PRO A 106 4.50 -36.31 -10.40
N THR A 107 3.78 -37.41 -10.61
CA THR A 107 4.12 -38.41 -11.64
C THR A 107 3.57 -38.05 -13.03
N ARG A 108 2.57 -37.15 -13.09
CA ARG A 108 1.96 -36.67 -14.35
C ARG A 108 2.70 -35.47 -14.95
N PHE A 109 3.29 -34.61 -14.13
CA PHE A 109 3.92 -33.37 -14.57
C PHE A 109 5.28 -33.16 -13.90
N SER A 110 6.36 -33.22 -14.68
CA SER A 110 7.74 -33.00 -14.21
C SER A 110 8.05 -31.57 -13.74
N PHE A 111 7.08 -30.65 -13.81
CA PHE A 111 7.16 -29.30 -13.23
C PHE A 111 6.49 -29.21 -11.84
N VAL A 112 5.87 -30.30 -11.35
CA VAL A 112 5.29 -30.39 -10.00
C VAL A 112 6.28 -31.09 -9.08
N ARG A 113 6.92 -30.32 -8.20
CA ARG A 113 7.92 -30.79 -7.25
C ARG A 113 7.33 -31.65 -6.14
N TRP A 114 6.18 -31.21 -5.60
CA TRP A 114 5.54 -31.87 -4.48
C TRP A 114 4.05 -31.56 -4.38
N VAL A 115 3.28 -32.51 -3.86
CA VAL A 115 1.91 -32.30 -3.39
C VAL A 115 1.71 -32.97 -2.04
N GLY A 116 1.08 -32.27 -1.10
CA GLY A 116 0.78 -32.80 0.23
C GLY A 116 -0.36 -32.10 0.96
N PRO A 117 -0.70 -32.55 2.18
CA PRO A 117 -1.93 -32.14 2.85
C PRO A 117 -1.86 -30.71 3.40
N PHE A 118 -2.91 -29.91 3.19
CA PHE A 118 -3.09 -28.63 3.89
C PHE A 118 -3.76 -28.90 5.25
N HIS A 119 -2.95 -29.10 6.30
CA HIS A 119 -3.43 -29.47 7.62
C HIS A 119 -4.19 -28.34 8.34
N PRO A 120 -5.24 -28.65 9.14
CA PRO A 120 -5.88 -27.69 10.05
C PRO A 120 -4.92 -26.88 10.92
N ALA A 121 -3.80 -27.47 11.36
CA ALA A 121 -2.73 -26.77 12.07
C ALA A 121 -2.21 -25.52 11.33
N TYR A 122 -2.17 -25.54 9.99
CA TYR A 122 -1.65 -24.46 9.16
C TYR A 122 -2.63 -23.29 8.99
N LYS A 123 -3.84 -23.39 9.57
CA LYS A 123 -4.89 -22.37 9.52
C LYS A 123 -5.02 -21.55 10.80
N ILE A 124 -4.19 -21.81 11.82
CA ILE A 124 -4.30 -21.18 13.14
C ILE A 124 -3.05 -20.34 13.35
N ASP A 125 -3.22 -19.08 13.75
CA ASP A 125 -2.11 -18.25 14.21
C ASP A 125 -1.43 -18.91 15.43
N PRO A 126 -0.11 -19.17 15.40
CA PRO A 126 0.61 -19.76 16.53
C PRO A 126 0.40 -19.03 17.86
N VAL A 127 0.05 -17.74 17.88
CA VAL A 127 -0.26 -17.02 19.13
C VAL A 127 -1.55 -17.50 19.78
N VAL A 128 -2.56 -17.92 19.01
CA VAL A 128 -3.83 -18.46 19.52
C VAL A 128 -3.60 -19.78 20.27
N LEU A 129 -2.66 -20.61 19.79
CA LEU A 129 -2.32 -21.89 20.43
C LEU A 129 -1.53 -21.72 21.75
N ARG A 130 -0.97 -20.54 22.02
CA ARG A 130 -0.25 -20.24 23.28
C ARG A 130 -1.17 -19.75 24.41
N HIS A 131 -2.37 -19.29 24.08
CA HIS A 131 -3.31 -18.72 25.05
C HIS A 131 -3.89 -19.78 25.99
N ARG A 132 -4.13 -19.41 27.25
CA ARG A 132 -4.71 -20.31 28.29
C ARG A 132 -6.16 -19.99 28.67
N ALA A 133 -6.70 -18.88 28.16
CA ALA A 133 -8.06 -18.41 28.42
C ALA A 133 -8.83 -18.20 27.11
N THR A 134 -10.13 -17.91 27.22
CA THR A 134 -10.94 -17.44 26.08
C THR A 134 -10.58 -16.02 25.71
N VAL A 135 -10.36 -15.75 24.43
CA VAL A 135 -10.06 -14.42 23.87
C VAL A 135 -10.98 -14.10 22.68
N PRO A 136 -11.09 -12.82 22.28
CA PRO A 136 -11.68 -12.46 20.98
C PRO A 136 -10.84 -13.05 19.82
N LEU A 137 -11.46 -13.90 19.01
CA LEU A 137 -10.91 -14.46 17.79
C LEU A 137 -11.63 -13.91 16.56
N VAL A 138 -10.96 -13.92 15.41
CA VAL A 138 -11.59 -13.81 14.10
C VAL A 138 -11.26 -15.05 13.29
N ALA A 139 -12.30 -15.72 12.78
CA ALA A 139 -12.17 -16.73 11.73
C ALA A 139 -12.44 -16.10 10.36
N GLU A 140 -11.57 -16.41 9.40
CA GLU A 140 -11.66 -16.03 8.00
C GLU A 140 -11.97 -17.28 7.15
N THR A 141 -12.93 -17.18 6.23
CA THR A 141 -13.31 -18.25 5.30
C THR A 141 -12.76 -18.02 3.89
N PHE A 142 -12.79 -19.05 3.04
CA PHE A 142 -12.31 -18.92 1.65
C PHE A 142 -13.23 -18.07 0.75
N THR A 143 -14.51 -17.93 1.08
CA THR A 143 -15.47 -17.08 0.36
C THR A 143 -16.42 -16.33 1.30
N ARG A 144 -17.00 -15.23 0.81
CA ARG A 144 -18.01 -14.41 1.51
C ARG A 144 -19.26 -15.22 1.90
N THR A 145 -19.65 -16.18 1.06
CA THR A 145 -20.82 -17.03 1.28
C THR A 145 -20.58 -18.06 2.38
N GLU A 146 -19.39 -18.69 2.41
CA GLU A 146 -19.00 -19.62 3.48
C GLU A 146 -19.01 -18.94 4.86
N GLY A 147 -18.52 -17.71 4.98
CA GLY A 147 -18.43 -16.98 6.24
C GLY A 147 -19.80 -16.61 6.82
N VAL A 148 -20.72 -16.13 5.98
CA VAL A 148 -22.11 -15.85 6.40
C VAL A 148 -22.81 -17.12 6.89
N ILE A 149 -22.67 -18.23 6.15
CA ILE A 149 -23.28 -19.52 6.51
C ILE A 149 -22.67 -20.08 7.81
N LEU A 150 -21.35 -20.05 7.95
CA LEU A 150 -20.66 -20.54 9.14
C LEU A 150 -20.95 -19.65 10.36
N GLY A 151 -21.04 -18.34 10.19
CA GLY A 151 -21.40 -17.40 11.26
C GLY A 151 -22.83 -17.61 11.77
N GLN A 152 -23.78 -17.88 10.88
CA GLN A 152 -25.15 -18.28 11.26
C GLN A 152 -25.15 -19.62 12.00
N ARG A 153 -24.42 -20.62 11.49
CA ARG A 153 -24.27 -21.95 12.10
C ARG A 153 -23.68 -21.90 13.52
N LEU A 154 -22.68 -21.05 13.74
CA LEU A 154 -22.06 -20.83 15.05
C LEU A 154 -23.00 -20.13 16.03
N LYS A 155 -23.79 -19.15 15.58
CA LYS A 155 -24.86 -18.54 16.39
C LYS A 155 -25.94 -19.55 16.79
N GLN A 156 -26.34 -20.46 15.89
CA GLN A 156 -27.28 -21.55 16.18
C GLN A 156 -26.75 -22.54 17.22
N TYR A 157 -25.46 -22.82 17.24
CA TYR A 157 -24.81 -23.66 18.26
C TYR A 157 -24.39 -22.92 19.54
N GLY A 158 -24.85 -21.67 19.74
CA GLY A 158 -24.62 -20.92 20.97
C GLY A 158 -23.18 -20.43 21.19
N ALA A 159 -22.35 -20.40 20.15
CA ALA A 159 -21.03 -19.80 20.24
C ALA A 159 -21.14 -18.28 20.44
N GLY A 160 -20.19 -17.68 21.18
CA GLY A 160 -20.15 -16.24 21.49
C GLY A 160 -19.75 -15.36 20.30
N VAL A 161 -20.50 -15.44 19.20
CA VAL A 161 -20.24 -14.71 17.95
C VAL A 161 -20.60 -13.23 18.13
N LEU A 162 -19.57 -12.38 18.14
CA LEU A 162 -19.65 -10.93 18.26
C LEU A 162 -20.18 -10.30 16.97
N ASP A 163 -19.66 -10.73 15.81
CA ASP A 163 -20.03 -10.20 14.50
C ASP A 163 -19.84 -11.22 13.36
N VAL A 164 -20.52 -10.99 12.23
CA VAL A 164 -20.36 -11.73 10.97
C VAL A 164 -20.40 -10.74 9.81
N SER A 165 -19.24 -10.32 9.30
CA SER A 165 -19.13 -9.51 8.09
C SER A 165 -18.55 -10.34 6.95
N GLY A 166 -19.42 -10.83 6.05
CA GLY A 166 -18.99 -11.54 4.85
C GLY A 166 -18.20 -12.82 5.13
N ASP A 167 -16.94 -12.84 4.72
CA ASP A 167 -15.96 -13.91 4.95
C ASP A 167 -15.24 -13.81 6.31
N ARG A 168 -15.78 -13.01 7.25
CA ARG A 168 -15.23 -12.80 8.61
C ARG A 168 -16.27 -13.12 9.68
N ILE A 169 -15.84 -13.82 10.73
CA ILE A 169 -16.63 -14.16 11.91
C ILE A 169 -15.82 -13.79 13.15
N ALA A 170 -16.24 -12.78 13.91
CA ALA A 170 -15.65 -12.44 15.20
C ALA A 170 -16.35 -13.23 16.32
N VAL A 171 -15.60 -13.91 17.18
CA VAL A 171 -16.13 -14.85 18.18
C VAL A 171 -15.26 -14.91 19.43
N ILE A 172 -15.86 -14.90 20.63
CA ILE A 172 -15.14 -15.23 21.87
C ILE A 172 -14.87 -16.74 21.88
N GLY A 173 -13.59 -17.14 21.95
CA GLY A 173 -13.19 -18.54 21.81
C GLY A 173 -11.92 -18.91 22.57
N SER A 174 -11.82 -20.19 22.91
CA SER A 174 -10.59 -20.80 23.44
C SER A 174 -9.75 -21.42 22.31
N PRO A 175 -8.50 -21.86 22.57
CA PRO A 175 -7.70 -22.59 21.58
C PRO A 175 -8.39 -23.85 21.04
N GLN A 176 -9.26 -24.49 21.85
CA GLN A 176 -10.04 -25.64 21.41
C GLN A 176 -11.13 -25.26 20.40
N LEU A 177 -11.76 -24.08 20.54
CA LEU A 177 -12.69 -23.57 19.53
C LEU A 177 -11.93 -23.19 18.24
N ALA A 178 -10.75 -22.57 18.34
CA ALA A 178 -9.88 -22.31 17.18
C ALA A 178 -9.52 -23.61 16.43
N ALA A 179 -9.16 -24.67 17.16
CA ALA A 179 -8.90 -25.99 16.60
C ALA A 179 -10.14 -26.62 15.92
N GLN A 180 -11.34 -26.44 16.49
CA GLN A 180 -12.59 -26.88 15.86
C GLN A 180 -12.90 -26.11 14.57
N LEU A 181 -12.77 -24.78 14.60
CA LEU A 181 -12.99 -23.90 13.44
C LEU A 181 -12.04 -24.26 12.29
N ALA A 182 -10.74 -24.45 12.58
CA ALA A 182 -9.75 -24.84 11.58
C ALA A 182 -10.02 -26.19 10.90
N ARG A 183 -10.67 -27.14 11.59
CA ARG A 183 -11.08 -28.43 10.98
C ARG A 183 -12.22 -28.30 9.98
N THR A 184 -13.01 -27.21 10.00
CA THR A 184 -14.04 -26.98 8.96
C THR A 184 -13.38 -26.78 7.59
N SER A 185 -14.07 -27.17 6.53
CA SER A 185 -13.61 -26.94 5.14
C SER A 185 -13.57 -25.46 4.79
N GLU A 186 -14.57 -24.73 5.29
CA GLU A 186 -14.88 -23.32 5.02
C GLU A 186 -13.81 -22.36 5.53
N VAL A 187 -13.22 -22.64 6.71
CA VAL A 187 -12.22 -21.76 7.35
C VAL A 187 -10.86 -21.86 6.63
N ARG A 188 -10.32 -20.68 6.31
CA ARG A 188 -8.98 -20.42 5.78
C ARG A 188 -8.00 -20.09 6.92
N TRP A 189 -8.36 -19.18 7.81
CA TRP A 189 -7.47 -18.66 8.86
C TRP A 189 -8.21 -18.36 10.18
N VAL A 190 -7.52 -18.43 11.32
CA VAL A 190 -8.02 -18.07 12.66
C VAL A 190 -6.94 -17.31 13.42
N GLN A 191 -7.23 -16.07 13.81
CA GLN A 191 -6.33 -15.18 14.57
C GLN A 191 -7.04 -14.51 15.75
N ILE A 192 -6.31 -13.76 16.58
CA ILE A 192 -6.87 -12.89 17.63
C ILE A 192 -7.44 -11.60 17.00
N ALA A 193 -8.52 -11.05 17.57
CA ALA A 193 -9.03 -9.73 17.21
C ALA A 193 -8.26 -8.63 17.97
N ARG A 194 -7.59 -7.72 17.27
CA ARG A 194 -6.77 -6.65 17.89
C ARG A 194 -7.56 -5.39 18.22
N THR A 195 -7.13 -4.70 19.27
CA THR A 195 -7.56 -3.32 19.55
C THR A 195 -6.77 -2.33 18.69
N LYS A 196 -7.47 -1.34 18.13
CA LYS A 196 -6.86 -0.22 17.41
C LYS A 196 -6.63 0.94 18.38
N ARG A 197 -5.55 1.69 18.22
CA ARG A 197 -5.32 2.98 18.90
C ARG A 197 -4.83 4.02 17.90
N LEU A 198 -5.07 5.28 18.22
CA LEU A 198 -4.48 6.42 17.52
C LEU A 198 -2.96 6.35 17.67
N MET A 199 -2.22 6.58 16.58
CA MET A 199 -0.75 6.54 16.58
C MET A 199 -0.22 7.97 16.62
N ASN A 200 -0.81 8.76 17.54
CA ASN A 200 -0.99 10.22 17.52
C ASN A 200 0.09 11.02 16.78
N ASP A 201 -0.27 12.15 16.11
CA ASP A 201 0.60 13.34 15.98
C ASP A 201 1.88 13.23 15.03
N ARG A 202 2.92 14.06 14.72
CA ARG A 202 3.27 15.49 14.28
C ARG A 202 3.75 15.44 12.74
N SER A 203 3.70 16.51 11.88
CA SER A 203 4.75 17.14 10.93
C SER A 203 4.84 17.32 9.37
N ALA A 204 5.17 18.58 8.95
CA ALA A 204 4.84 19.24 7.65
C ALA A 204 5.98 19.94 6.83
N THR A 205 6.49 21.11 7.25
CA THR A 205 7.08 22.13 6.33
C THR A 205 8.32 21.68 5.56
N ILE A 206 9.12 20.79 6.16
CA ILE A 206 10.38 20.27 5.60
C ILE A 206 10.16 19.47 4.30
N MET A 207 8.92 19.02 4.03
CA MET A 207 8.56 18.31 2.80
C MET A 207 8.61 19.16 1.52
N ARG A 208 9.02 20.43 1.61
CA ARG A 208 9.09 21.40 0.50
C ARG A 208 7.76 21.60 -0.24
N ALA A 209 6.65 21.47 0.49
CA ALA A 209 5.32 21.81 0.00
C ALA A 209 5.12 23.33 -0.24
N ALA A 210 5.90 24.18 0.44
CA ALA A 210 5.90 25.63 0.31
C ALA A 210 7.35 26.17 0.21
N GLY A 211 7.51 27.45 -0.17
CA GLY A 211 8.83 28.09 -0.37
C GLY A 211 9.43 27.89 -1.77
N SER A 212 10.69 28.28 -1.97
CA SER A 212 11.36 28.20 -3.28
C SER A 212 11.37 26.77 -3.85
N GLY A 213 11.16 26.62 -5.15
CA GLY A 213 11.06 25.33 -5.84
C GLY A 213 9.77 24.52 -5.59
N SER A 214 8.94 24.90 -4.61
CA SER A 214 7.81 24.09 -4.13
C SER A 214 6.63 23.94 -5.11
N PRO A 215 5.78 22.89 -4.93
CA PRO A 215 4.51 22.74 -5.65
C PRO A 215 3.59 23.95 -5.57
N ARG A 216 3.51 24.64 -4.42
CA ARG A 216 2.67 25.84 -4.27
C ARG A 216 3.12 26.99 -5.18
N LEU A 217 4.42 27.18 -5.39
CA LEU A 217 4.94 28.15 -6.38
C LEU A 217 4.70 27.70 -7.83
N ARG A 218 4.42 26.42 -8.06
CA ARG A 218 3.96 25.87 -9.36
C ARG A 218 2.43 25.83 -9.48
N GLY A 219 1.71 26.42 -8.53
CA GLY A 219 0.24 26.50 -8.53
C GLY A 219 -0.47 25.19 -8.19
N LEU A 220 0.18 24.28 -7.44
CA LEU A 220 -0.44 23.06 -6.90
C LEU A 220 -0.89 23.30 -5.45
N TYR A 221 -2.17 23.02 -5.19
CA TYR A 221 -2.83 23.23 -3.90
C TYR A 221 -3.77 22.08 -3.50
N GLY A 222 -3.84 20.98 -4.27
CA GLY A 222 -4.79 19.89 -4.10
C GLY A 222 -6.11 20.10 -4.83
N GLN A 223 -6.20 21.09 -5.73
CA GLN A 223 -7.44 21.44 -6.41
C GLN A 223 -8.03 20.24 -7.16
N GLY A 224 -9.34 20.01 -6.98
CA GLY A 224 -10.06 18.89 -7.59
C GLY A 224 -9.78 17.51 -6.97
N GLN A 225 -8.86 17.40 -6.01
CA GLN A 225 -8.62 16.14 -5.30
C GLN A 225 -9.60 15.97 -4.13
N VAL A 226 -10.02 14.73 -3.89
CA VAL A 226 -10.82 14.33 -2.73
C VAL A 226 -10.01 13.33 -1.90
N ILE A 227 -10.01 13.53 -0.59
CA ILE A 227 -9.19 12.79 0.38
C ILE A 227 -10.12 12.23 1.46
N GLY A 228 -10.06 10.92 1.68
CA GLY A 228 -10.72 10.25 2.80
C GLY A 228 -9.86 10.33 4.06
N VAL A 229 -10.51 10.47 5.22
CA VAL A 229 -9.87 10.48 6.54
C VAL A 229 -10.73 9.66 7.48
N ALA A 230 -10.19 8.56 7.99
CA ALA A 230 -10.81 7.77 9.05
C ALA A 230 -10.04 7.99 10.35
N ASP A 231 -10.65 8.73 11.28
CA ASP A 231 -10.02 9.19 12.51
C ASP A 231 -11.07 9.51 13.60
N THR A 232 -10.75 10.24 14.66
CA THR A 232 -11.67 10.50 15.78
C THR A 232 -12.94 11.24 15.35
N GLY A 233 -12.82 12.31 14.55
CA GLY A 233 -13.93 13.10 14.03
C GLY A 233 -13.44 14.37 13.32
N LEU A 234 -14.31 15.39 13.18
CA LEU A 234 -13.90 16.73 12.75
C LEU A 234 -14.65 17.85 13.48
N ASP A 235 -13.90 18.63 14.27
CA ASP A 235 -14.35 19.81 15.04
C ASP A 235 -15.74 19.61 15.69
N THR A 236 -16.75 20.39 15.31
CA THR A 236 -18.11 20.31 15.87
C THR A 236 -19.03 19.28 15.20
N GLY A 237 -18.57 18.48 14.25
CA GLY A 237 -19.41 17.48 13.55
C GLY A 237 -20.56 18.10 12.74
N ASN A 238 -20.39 19.34 12.28
CA ASN A 238 -21.45 20.11 11.62
C ASN A 238 -20.83 21.07 10.59
N LEU A 239 -21.35 21.09 9.36
CA LEU A 239 -20.77 21.80 8.22
C LEU A 239 -20.81 23.33 8.34
N ASP A 240 -21.77 23.86 9.11
CA ASP A 240 -21.96 25.29 9.31
C ASP A 240 -21.08 25.80 10.46
N SER A 241 -21.12 25.11 11.60
CA SER A 241 -20.43 25.52 12.83
C SER A 241 -18.97 25.09 12.91
N MET A 242 -18.47 24.21 12.03
CA MET A 242 -17.06 23.77 12.04
C MET A 242 -16.06 24.91 11.82
N ASN A 243 -14.79 24.64 12.12
CA ASN A 243 -13.68 25.58 12.01
C ASN A 243 -13.58 26.17 10.58
N GLU A 244 -13.27 27.47 10.50
CA GLU A 244 -13.18 28.22 9.25
C GLU A 244 -12.12 27.64 8.30
N ASP A 245 -11.14 26.91 8.85
CA ASP A 245 -10.13 26.18 8.09
C ASP A 245 -10.71 25.02 7.25
N PHE A 246 -11.93 24.53 7.54
CA PHE A 246 -12.62 23.43 6.82
C PHE A 246 -13.92 23.83 6.11
N ARG A 247 -14.51 24.98 6.44
CA ARG A 247 -15.86 25.36 5.97
C ARG A 247 -15.94 25.36 4.44
N GLY A 248 -16.93 24.65 3.90
CA GLY A 248 -17.15 24.47 2.46
C GLY A 248 -16.29 23.40 1.76
N ARG A 249 -15.37 22.73 2.48
CA ARG A 249 -14.42 21.75 1.90
C ARG A 249 -14.77 20.30 2.19
N VAL A 250 -15.57 20.06 3.24
CA VAL A 250 -16.04 18.73 3.61
C VAL A 250 -17.22 18.33 2.72
N ILE A 251 -17.11 17.18 2.04
CA ILE A 251 -18.16 16.57 1.22
C ILE A 251 -19.17 15.86 2.12
N ARG A 252 -18.66 15.07 3.06
CA ARG A 252 -19.46 14.19 3.93
C ARG A 252 -18.74 13.96 5.25
N GLY A 253 -19.51 13.98 6.33
CA GLY A 253 -19.15 13.35 7.59
C GLY A 253 -19.91 12.03 7.74
N VAL A 254 -19.19 10.97 8.10
CA VAL A 254 -19.70 9.60 8.25
C VAL A 254 -19.47 9.15 9.71
N PRO A 255 -20.51 9.07 10.54
CA PRO A 255 -20.37 8.63 11.93
C PRO A 255 -20.32 7.10 11.98
N LEU A 256 -19.19 6.53 12.42
CA LEU A 256 -19.02 5.07 12.53
C LEU A 256 -18.98 4.61 14.00
N GLY A 257 -18.19 5.26 14.87
CA GLY A 257 -17.98 4.82 16.26
C GLY A 257 -19.12 5.17 17.24
N ARG A 258 -19.76 6.33 17.11
CA ARG A 258 -20.82 6.80 18.03
C ARG A 258 -22.22 6.63 17.47
N ARG A 259 -22.69 5.38 17.50
CA ARG A 259 -24.08 4.99 17.21
C ARG A 259 -24.76 4.33 18.43
N PRO A 260 -26.10 4.48 18.61
CA PRO A 260 -26.96 5.45 17.92
C PRO A 260 -26.63 6.90 18.34
N GLY A 261 -26.91 7.86 17.46
CA GLY A 261 -26.65 9.29 17.69
C GLY A 261 -25.97 9.98 16.51
N ASP A 262 -25.33 9.21 15.63
CA ASP A 262 -24.75 9.66 14.36
C ASP A 262 -23.78 10.86 14.51
N LEU A 263 -23.02 10.85 15.61
CA LEU A 263 -22.05 11.88 15.97
C LEU A 263 -20.71 11.67 15.28
N TRP A 264 -20.16 12.75 14.71
CA TRP A 264 -18.85 12.79 14.03
C TRP A 264 -18.03 14.06 14.36
N ASP A 265 -18.42 14.76 15.42
CA ASP A 265 -17.61 15.77 16.11
C ASP A 265 -16.36 15.14 16.75
N ASP A 266 -15.40 15.97 17.15
CA ASP A 266 -14.09 15.51 17.62
C ASP A 266 -13.79 15.96 19.07
N PRO A 267 -14.32 15.28 20.09
CA PRO A 267 -14.02 15.61 21.49
C PRO A 267 -12.59 15.26 21.92
N ASP A 268 -11.84 14.49 21.13
CA ASP A 268 -10.43 14.17 21.39
C ASP A 268 -9.48 15.26 20.84
N GLY A 269 -9.67 15.62 19.57
CA GLY A 269 -8.94 16.66 18.86
C GLY A 269 -7.96 16.16 17.79
N HIS A 270 -7.58 14.88 17.84
CA HIS A 270 -6.60 14.29 16.93
C HIS A 270 -7.03 14.34 15.46
N GLY A 271 -8.22 13.83 15.12
CA GLY A 271 -8.73 13.80 13.75
C GLY A 271 -8.86 15.18 13.11
N THR A 272 -9.19 16.20 13.90
CA THR A 272 -9.21 17.61 13.45
C THR A 272 -7.82 18.13 13.14
N HIS A 273 -6.81 17.77 13.93
CA HIS A 273 -5.43 18.18 13.70
C HIS A 273 -4.82 17.43 12.50
N CYS A 274 -5.13 16.13 12.32
CA CYS A 274 -4.82 15.37 11.11
C CYS A 274 -5.45 16.01 9.87
N ALA A 275 -6.78 16.22 9.87
CA ALA A 275 -7.50 16.83 8.74
C ALA A 275 -6.99 18.25 8.42
N GLY A 276 -6.68 19.04 9.45
CA GLY A 276 -6.05 20.36 9.33
C GLY A 276 -4.69 20.29 8.64
N SER A 277 -3.91 19.25 8.97
CA SER A 277 -2.60 19.00 8.39
C SER A 277 -2.69 18.63 6.90
N ILE A 278 -3.72 17.87 6.50
CA ILE A 278 -3.99 17.58 5.08
C ILE A 278 -4.31 18.87 4.31
N LEU A 279 -5.35 19.61 4.73
CA LEU A 279 -5.97 20.65 3.89
C LEU A 279 -6.65 21.82 4.63
N GLY A 280 -6.38 22.01 5.92
CA GLY A 280 -6.83 23.20 6.66
C GLY A 280 -6.43 24.46 5.91
N SER A 281 -7.35 25.42 5.76
CA SER A 281 -7.14 26.54 4.84
C SER A 281 -6.07 27.54 5.30
N GLY A 282 -5.71 27.55 6.58
CA GLY A 282 -4.83 28.54 7.20
C GLY A 282 -5.49 29.90 7.43
N ILE A 283 -6.80 30.06 7.16
CA ILE A 283 -7.50 31.36 7.16
C ILE A 283 -7.42 32.06 8.52
N ASN A 284 -7.50 31.29 9.60
CA ASN A 284 -7.38 31.79 10.97
C ASN A 284 -5.94 32.25 11.31
N SER A 285 -4.95 31.63 10.66
CA SER A 285 -3.51 31.97 10.71
C SER A 285 -3.06 32.96 9.62
N GLY A 286 -3.98 33.64 8.93
CA GLY A 286 -3.66 34.74 8.01
C GLY A 286 -3.53 34.40 6.53
N SER A 287 -3.89 33.19 6.10
CA SER A 287 -3.94 32.85 4.66
C SER A 287 -5.01 33.65 3.91
N ASP A 288 -4.93 33.65 2.58
CA ASP A 288 -5.99 34.12 1.68
C ASP A 288 -6.26 33.09 0.56
N PRO A 289 -7.16 32.12 0.82
CA PRO A 289 -7.56 31.12 -0.17
C PRO A 289 -8.24 31.73 -1.41
N THR A 290 -8.81 32.94 -1.30
CA THR A 290 -9.44 33.63 -2.46
C THR A 290 -8.43 34.16 -3.47
N ARG A 291 -7.14 34.16 -3.10
CA ARG A 291 -6.01 34.57 -3.94
C ARG A 291 -4.91 33.49 -4.03
N HIS A 292 -5.23 32.25 -3.65
CA HIS A 292 -4.30 31.12 -3.57
C HIS A 292 -3.05 31.36 -2.71
N ARG A 293 -3.15 32.18 -1.65
CA ARG A 293 -2.01 32.55 -0.78
C ARG A 293 -2.03 31.77 0.52
N TYR A 294 -1.08 30.86 0.68
CA TYR A 294 -0.98 29.93 1.83
C TYR A 294 0.36 30.01 2.57
N ASP A 295 1.31 30.80 2.08
CA ASP A 295 2.62 30.98 2.70
C ASP A 295 2.51 31.78 4.02
N ASN A 296 3.45 31.57 4.93
CA ASN A 296 3.47 32.15 6.28
C ASN A 296 2.18 31.89 7.10
N SER A 297 1.49 30.79 6.82
CA SER A 297 0.27 30.34 7.52
C SER A 297 0.34 28.85 7.84
N PHE A 298 -0.54 28.36 8.71
CA PHE A 298 -0.66 26.94 9.07
C PHE A 298 -1.61 26.17 8.13
N ALA A 299 -1.67 26.58 6.86
CA ALA A 299 -2.43 25.88 5.85
C ALA A 299 -1.84 24.49 5.56
N GLY A 300 -2.67 23.45 5.64
CA GLY A 300 -2.32 22.05 5.37
C GLY A 300 -1.75 21.85 3.95
N VAL A 301 -1.03 20.74 3.73
CA VAL A 301 -0.20 20.55 2.52
C VAL A 301 -0.96 20.75 1.21
N ALA A 302 -2.21 20.29 1.13
CA ALA A 302 -3.10 20.39 -0.03
C ALA A 302 -4.34 21.27 0.26
N PRO A 303 -4.18 22.59 0.45
CA PRO A 303 -5.21 23.47 1.04
C PRO A 303 -6.35 23.86 0.08
N GLU A 304 -6.59 23.14 -1.02
CA GLU A 304 -7.74 23.26 -1.94
C GLU A 304 -8.36 21.92 -2.31
N ALA A 305 -7.93 20.83 -1.67
CA ALA A 305 -8.61 19.54 -1.72
C ALA A 305 -9.93 19.54 -0.93
N ARG A 306 -10.67 18.43 -0.98
CA ARG A 306 -11.94 18.21 -0.26
C ARG A 306 -11.89 16.94 0.60
N LEU A 307 -12.64 16.91 1.71
CA LEU A 307 -12.66 15.77 2.64
C LEU A 307 -13.91 14.89 2.52
N VAL A 308 -13.71 13.58 2.64
CA VAL A 308 -14.69 12.67 3.26
C VAL A 308 -14.15 12.30 4.64
N VAL A 309 -14.89 12.60 5.70
CA VAL A 309 -14.48 12.32 7.09
C VAL A 309 -15.27 11.14 7.62
N GLN A 310 -14.60 10.17 8.23
CA GLN A 310 -15.20 9.02 8.91
C GLN A 310 -14.79 9.05 10.38
N SER A 311 -15.77 9.24 11.27
CA SER A 311 -15.55 9.30 12.73
C SER A 311 -15.57 7.90 13.32
N LEU A 312 -14.38 7.39 13.64
CA LEU A 312 -14.12 6.10 14.26
C LEU A 312 -14.32 6.10 15.77
N LEU A 313 -14.25 7.28 16.42
CA LEU A 313 -14.30 7.42 17.87
C LEU A 313 -15.60 6.90 18.45
N ASP A 314 -15.51 5.96 19.38
CA ASP A 314 -16.62 5.43 20.17
C ASP A 314 -16.83 6.21 21.49
N ARG A 315 -17.90 5.88 22.22
CA ARG A 315 -18.28 6.57 23.47
C ARG A 315 -17.36 6.28 24.67
N TYR A 316 -16.33 5.45 24.52
CA TYR A 316 -15.36 5.10 25.55
C TYR A 316 -13.95 5.60 25.24
N GLY A 317 -13.78 6.36 24.14
CA GLY A 317 -12.46 6.83 23.67
C GLY A 317 -11.72 5.80 22.80
N GLY A 318 -12.34 4.68 22.46
CA GLY A 318 -11.78 3.71 21.52
C GLY A 318 -12.12 4.03 20.06
N LEU A 319 -11.62 3.19 19.15
CA LEU A 319 -11.87 3.28 17.71
C LEU A 319 -12.81 2.18 17.22
N SER A 320 -13.86 1.82 17.99
CA SER A 320 -14.79 0.75 17.59
C SER A 320 -15.64 1.06 16.34
N GLY A 321 -15.47 2.23 15.71
CA GLY A 321 -16.00 2.54 14.38
C GLY A 321 -15.21 1.92 13.22
N VAL A 322 -14.03 1.34 13.46
CA VAL A 322 -13.31 0.58 12.41
C VAL A 322 -14.07 -0.72 12.12
N PRO A 323 -14.50 -0.97 10.86
CA PRO A 323 -15.26 -2.17 10.52
C PRO A 323 -14.42 -3.45 10.67
N ASN A 324 -15.09 -4.57 10.98
CA ASN A 324 -14.42 -5.87 11.17
C ASN A 324 -13.76 -6.43 9.89
N ASN A 325 -14.08 -5.90 8.71
CA ASN A 325 -13.37 -6.09 7.45
C ASN A 325 -12.91 -4.69 7.01
N ILE A 326 -11.61 -4.39 7.09
CA ILE A 326 -11.11 -3.00 6.93
C ILE A 326 -11.35 -2.46 5.52
N TYR A 327 -11.48 -3.35 4.52
CA TYR A 327 -11.88 -3.02 3.16
C TYR A 327 -13.16 -2.16 3.10
N ASP A 328 -14.16 -2.47 3.94
CA ASP A 328 -15.47 -1.80 3.91
C ASP A 328 -15.38 -0.32 4.31
N LEU A 329 -14.29 0.09 4.99
CA LEU A 329 -14.04 1.48 5.38
C LEU A 329 -13.86 2.40 4.16
N PHE A 330 -13.16 1.93 3.12
CA PHE A 330 -12.71 2.76 2.01
C PHE A 330 -13.74 2.91 0.87
N THR A 331 -14.81 2.10 0.88
CA THR A 331 -15.82 2.04 -0.18
C THR A 331 -16.61 3.36 -0.31
N GLU A 332 -17.27 3.84 0.74
CA GLU A 332 -18.04 5.11 0.68
C GLU A 332 -17.15 6.32 0.32
N PRO A 333 -15.93 6.50 0.89
CA PRO A 333 -15.00 7.52 0.43
C PRO A 333 -14.66 7.42 -1.06
N TYR A 334 -14.38 6.21 -1.58
CA TYR A 334 -14.02 6.00 -2.99
C TYR A 334 -15.18 6.31 -3.95
N GLU A 335 -16.40 5.94 -3.59
CA GLU A 335 -17.64 6.29 -4.31
C GLU A 335 -17.91 7.80 -4.30
N LEU A 336 -17.63 8.47 -3.18
CA LEU A 336 -17.65 9.94 -3.05
C LEU A 336 -16.45 10.64 -3.74
N GLY A 337 -15.64 9.90 -4.50
CA GLY A 337 -14.56 10.41 -5.34
C GLY A 337 -13.19 10.47 -4.68
N ALA A 338 -13.02 10.01 -3.43
CA ALA A 338 -11.72 9.98 -2.78
C ALA A 338 -10.73 9.08 -3.52
N ARG A 339 -9.50 9.54 -3.70
CA ARG A 339 -8.39 8.79 -4.31
C ARG A 339 -7.09 8.83 -3.51
N VAL A 340 -7.15 9.44 -2.34
CA VAL A 340 -6.16 9.35 -1.27
C VAL A 340 -6.92 9.08 0.02
N HIS A 341 -6.41 8.24 0.90
CA HIS A 341 -7.02 7.97 2.21
C HIS A 341 -5.98 8.00 3.33
N SER A 342 -6.17 8.86 4.33
CA SER A 342 -5.30 8.94 5.51
C SER A 342 -5.88 8.14 6.67
N ASN A 343 -5.05 7.32 7.31
CA ASN A 343 -5.42 6.50 8.47
C ASN A 343 -4.35 6.65 9.56
N SER A 344 -4.67 7.44 10.56
CA SER A 344 -3.72 7.93 11.56
C SER A 344 -3.86 7.14 12.88
N TRP A 345 -3.81 5.82 12.72
CA TRP A 345 -4.04 4.81 13.77
C TRP A 345 -3.51 3.45 13.31
N GLY A 346 -3.39 2.52 14.25
CA GLY A 346 -2.99 1.15 13.98
C GLY A 346 -3.42 0.19 15.07
N SER A 347 -3.28 -1.12 14.84
CA SER A 347 -3.40 -2.13 15.88
C SER A 347 -2.22 -2.05 16.86
N VAL A 348 -2.51 -2.18 18.15
CA VAL A 348 -1.48 -2.36 19.18
C VAL A 348 -1.30 -3.85 19.46
N TYR A 349 -0.05 -4.24 19.73
CA TYR A 349 0.30 -5.61 20.11
C TYR A 349 -0.19 -5.91 21.53
N ALA A 350 -0.89 -7.03 21.71
CA ALA A 350 -1.14 -7.53 23.07
C ALA A 350 0.19 -7.97 23.73
N PRO A 351 0.35 -7.91 25.06
CA PRO A 351 1.60 -8.28 25.74
C PRO A 351 2.11 -9.70 25.44
N GLU A 352 1.23 -10.60 25.02
CA GLU A 352 1.52 -11.98 24.64
C GLU A 352 1.97 -12.13 23.17
N GLU A 353 1.84 -11.09 22.35
CA GLU A 353 2.20 -11.11 20.93
C GLU A 353 3.71 -10.92 20.71
N THR A 354 4.46 -12.02 20.82
CA THR A 354 5.90 -12.07 20.48
C THR A 354 6.20 -11.90 18.98
N ARG A 355 5.31 -11.28 18.20
CA ARG A 355 5.40 -11.16 16.74
C ARG A 355 4.85 -9.83 16.24
N ARG A 356 5.68 -8.79 16.36
CA ARG A 356 5.44 -7.46 15.80
C ARG A 356 5.70 -7.45 14.27
N GLY A 357 5.26 -6.40 13.54
CA GLY A 357 5.55 -6.14 12.12
C GLY A 357 5.05 -7.14 11.05
N TRP A 358 4.17 -8.09 11.37
CA TRP A 358 3.81 -9.19 10.46
C TRP A 358 2.65 -8.88 9.50
N TYR A 359 2.65 -9.57 8.35
CA TYR A 359 1.58 -9.49 7.36
C TYR A 359 0.36 -10.34 7.77
N GLY A 360 -0.68 -9.69 8.26
CA GLY A 360 -1.93 -10.33 8.70
C GLY A 360 -3.14 -10.08 7.78
N ARG A 361 -4.30 -10.51 8.28
CA ARG A 361 -5.62 -10.31 7.65
C ARG A 361 -5.87 -8.86 7.24
N GLU A 362 -5.65 -7.91 8.15
CA GLU A 362 -5.79 -6.48 7.86
C GLU A 362 -4.90 -6.01 6.70
N CYS A 363 -3.68 -6.54 6.58
CA CYS A 363 -2.78 -6.26 5.47
C CYS A 363 -3.32 -6.81 4.14
N ALA A 364 -3.88 -8.02 4.17
CA ALA A 364 -4.51 -8.63 3.00
C ALA A 364 -5.79 -7.92 2.55
N GLU A 365 -6.58 -7.38 3.48
CA GLU A 365 -7.77 -6.58 3.17
C GLU A 365 -7.41 -5.20 2.60
N LEU A 366 -6.36 -4.56 3.13
CA LEU A 366 -5.78 -3.32 2.58
C LEU A 366 -5.20 -3.52 1.18
N ASP A 367 -4.37 -4.55 0.99
CA ASP A 367 -3.77 -4.85 -0.29
C ASP A 367 -4.82 -5.26 -1.33
N ARG A 368 -5.90 -5.95 -0.92
CA ARG A 368 -7.06 -6.24 -1.78
C ARG A 368 -7.74 -4.95 -2.23
N PHE A 369 -7.99 -3.99 -1.34
CA PHE A 369 -8.66 -2.75 -1.72
C PHE A 369 -7.87 -1.97 -2.79
N VAL A 370 -6.55 -1.83 -2.61
CA VAL A 370 -5.70 -1.13 -3.60
C VAL A 370 -5.52 -1.95 -4.88
N TYR A 371 -5.48 -3.28 -4.80
CA TYR A 371 -5.41 -4.15 -5.98
C TYR A 371 -6.68 -4.08 -6.85
N GLU A 372 -7.85 -4.02 -6.23
CA GLU A 372 -9.14 -3.86 -6.92
C GLU A 372 -9.42 -2.41 -7.33
N ASN A 373 -8.83 -1.42 -6.65
CA ASN A 373 -8.97 0.02 -6.91
C ASN A 373 -7.56 0.66 -7.11
N PRO A 374 -6.87 0.38 -8.23
CA PRO A 374 -5.45 0.70 -8.41
C PRO A 374 -5.12 2.19 -8.48
N ASP A 375 -6.11 3.09 -8.44
CA ASP A 375 -5.95 4.55 -8.39
C ASP A 375 -6.17 5.17 -7.00
N MET A 376 -6.44 4.35 -5.97
CA MET A 376 -6.58 4.77 -4.57
C MET A 376 -5.26 4.64 -3.80
N VAL A 377 -4.73 5.76 -3.31
CA VAL A 377 -3.56 5.78 -2.41
C VAL A 377 -4.02 5.66 -0.96
N LEU A 378 -3.87 4.50 -0.33
CA LEU A 378 -4.06 4.34 1.12
C LEU A 378 -2.77 4.66 1.88
N LEU A 379 -2.85 5.45 2.95
CA LEU A 379 -1.74 5.76 3.86
C LEU A 379 -2.06 5.30 5.28
N PHE A 380 -1.03 4.78 5.99
CA PHE A 380 -1.10 4.41 7.40
C PHE A 380 0.12 4.90 8.18
N ALA A 381 -0.11 5.28 9.43
CA ALA A 381 0.95 5.60 10.39
C ALA A 381 1.79 4.36 10.72
N ALA A 382 3.11 4.48 10.61
CA ALA A 382 4.05 3.39 10.90
C ALA A 382 3.92 2.88 12.34
N GLY A 383 3.54 3.75 13.28
CA GLY A 383 3.41 3.47 14.70
C GLY A 383 4.37 4.32 15.54
N ASN A 384 4.09 4.40 16.84
CA ASN A 384 4.89 5.13 17.82
C ASN A 384 5.54 4.16 18.84
N GLU A 385 5.85 2.94 18.42
CA GLU A 385 6.32 1.83 19.27
C GLU A 385 7.85 1.65 19.17
N GLY A 386 8.59 2.71 18.78
CA GLY A 386 10.05 2.75 18.82
C GLY A 386 10.57 2.64 20.25
N GLU A 387 11.52 1.74 20.47
CA GLU A 387 12.00 1.29 21.78
C GLU A 387 13.53 1.12 21.71
N ASP A 388 14.27 1.68 22.67
CA ASP A 388 15.68 1.35 22.93
C ASP A 388 15.69 0.37 24.12
N ALA A 389 15.48 -0.92 23.81
CA ALA A 389 15.29 -1.95 24.83
C ALA A 389 16.63 -2.47 25.39
N ASN A 390 17.72 -2.23 24.66
CA ASN A 390 19.06 -2.69 25.01
C ASN A 390 19.89 -1.59 25.75
N SER A 391 19.49 -0.32 25.62
CA SER A 391 20.12 0.89 26.20
C SER A 391 21.48 1.27 25.60
N ASP A 392 21.69 1.07 24.29
CA ASP A 392 22.91 1.43 23.55
C ASP A 392 22.85 2.80 22.84
N GLY A 393 21.68 3.45 22.80
CA GLY A 393 21.48 4.73 22.12
C GLY A 393 20.99 4.63 20.67
N VAL A 394 20.48 3.47 20.24
CA VAL A 394 19.83 3.26 18.93
C VAL A 394 18.46 2.60 19.13
N ILE A 395 17.43 3.02 18.38
CA ILE A 395 16.11 2.38 18.46
C ILE A 395 16.14 1.00 17.77
N ASP A 396 15.70 -0.03 18.49
CA ASP A 396 15.74 -1.43 18.04
C ASP A 396 14.88 -1.66 16.77
N GLN A 397 15.48 -2.36 15.80
CA GLN A 397 14.80 -2.84 14.58
C GLN A 397 14.27 -4.29 14.72
N LEU A 398 14.62 -5.00 15.80
CA LEU A 398 14.22 -6.41 16.03
C LEU A 398 13.90 -6.66 17.52
N PRO A 399 12.66 -7.07 17.89
CA PRO A 399 11.50 -7.26 17.02
C PRO A 399 10.99 -5.92 16.45
N PRO A 400 10.62 -5.87 15.16
CA PRO A 400 10.33 -4.61 14.49
C PRO A 400 9.09 -3.94 15.06
N SER A 401 9.07 -2.62 15.16
CA SER A 401 7.99 -1.86 15.81
C SER A 401 6.89 -1.37 14.86
N ILE A 402 7.00 -1.59 13.54
CA ILE A 402 5.96 -1.25 12.55
C ILE A 402 4.60 -1.87 12.91
N SER A 403 3.53 -1.07 12.90
CA SER A 403 2.16 -1.52 13.16
C SER A 403 1.67 -2.54 12.11
N PRO A 404 0.70 -3.43 12.45
CA PRO A 404 0.23 -4.45 11.52
C PRO A 404 -0.32 -3.87 10.21
N GLU A 405 -1.17 -2.84 10.28
CA GLU A 405 -1.73 -2.17 9.11
C GLU A 405 -0.63 -1.54 8.24
N ALA A 406 0.35 -0.88 8.88
CA ALA A 406 1.54 -0.31 8.22
C ALA A 406 2.47 -1.36 7.58
N SER A 407 2.24 -2.65 7.83
CA SER A 407 2.98 -3.78 7.25
C SER A 407 2.40 -4.28 5.91
N ALA A 408 1.33 -3.66 5.38
CA ALA A 408 0.77 -3.96 4.04
C ALA A 408 1.69 -3.54 2.87
N LYS A 409 1.54 -4.12 1.69
CA LYS A 409 2.44 -3.91 0.53
C LYS A 409 2.08 -2.68 -0.30
N ASN A 410 0.78 -2.51 -0.57
CA ASN A 410 0.25 -1.60 -1.58
C ASN A 410 -0.04 -0.20 -1.03
N ILE A 411 -0.01 -0.03 0.29
CA ILE A 411 -0.14 1.25 0.99
C ILE A 411 1.15 2.09 0.92
N LEU A 412 1.06 3.33 1.41
CA LEU A 412 2.18 4.07 1.95
C LEU A 412 2.15 4.02 3.49
N SER A 413 3.13 3.32 4.07
CA SER A 413 3.47 3.34 5.49
C SER A 413 4.37 4.53 5.77
N ILE A 414 3.97 5.40 6.70
CA ILE A 414 4.63 6.69 6.95
C ILE A 414 5.21 6.74 8.36
N GLY A 415 6.55 6.82 8.44
CA GLY A 415 7.29 7.08 9.67
C GLY A 415 7.55 8.58 9.90
N ALA A 416 8.25 8.88 10.99
CA ALA A 416 8.45 10.23 11.52
C ALA A 416 9.93 10.63 11.56
N SER A 417 10.35 11.59 10.71
CA SER A 417 11.57 12.38 10.95
C SER A 417 11.31 13.41 12.06
N GLU A 418 12.22 14.33 12.36
CA GLU A 418 11.83 15.50 13.16
C GLU A 418 11.19 16.61 12.31
N GLY A 419 10.52 17.54 12.98
CA GLY A 419 10.23 18.89 12.50
C GLY A 419 11.25 19.90 13.03
N TYR A 420 11.21 21.13 12.49
CA TYR A 420 12.14 22.19 12.87
C TYR A 420 11.42 23.32 13.61
N ARG A 421 11.57 23.35 14.94
CA ARG A 421 11.19 24.45 15.84
C ARG A 421 12.18 24.50 17.01
N PRO A 422 13.43 24.91 16.79
CA PRO A 422 14.51 24.80 17.78
C PRO A 422 14.21 25.57 19.08
N PRO A 423 14.84 25.20 20.22
CA PRO A 423 14.64 25.86 21.52
C PRO A 423 14.88 27.37 21.50
N SER A 424 15.80 27.83 20.65
CA SER A 424 16.20 29.22 20.45
C SER A 424 15.06 30.11 19.92
N GLU A 425 14.17 29.57 19.09
CA GLU A 425 13.08 30.34 18.46
C GLU A 425 11.82 30.44 19.34
N ASN A 426 11.79 29.77 20.49
CA ASN A 426 10.74 29.90 21.52
C ASN A 426 9.30 29.61 21.05
N TRP A 427 9.09 28.84 19.97
CA TRP A 427 7.75 28.53 19.41
C TRP A 427 6.72 28.00 20.43
N GLY A 428 7.16 27.26 21.44
CA GLY A 428 6.28 26.61 22.43
C GLY A 428 6.00 25.14 22.11
N GLY A 429 4.93 24.59 22.68
CA GLY A 429 4.77 23.13 22.74
C GLY A 429 6.00 22.49 23.38
N ALA A 430 6.55 21.44 22.76
CA ALA A 430 7.77 20.76 23.21
C ALA A 430 9.08 21.25 22.55
N SER A 431 9.13 22.47 21.99
CA SER A 431 10.38 23.05 21.43
C SER A 431 11.57 23.11 22.41
N LYS A 432 11.36 22.89 23.71
CA LYS A 432 12.41 22.89 24.75
C LYS A 432 12.49 21.56 25.51
N SER A 433 11.83 20.51 25.00
CA SER A 433 11.89 19.16 25.56
C SER A 433 12.90 18.34 24.78
N THR A 434 13.67 17.51 25.47
CA THR A 434 14.46 16.43 24.87
C THR A 434 13.69 15.12 24.90
N TRP A 435 14.18 14.09 24.21
CA TRP A 435 13.58 12.74 24.28
C TRP A 435 13.75 12.07 25.66
N GLY A 436 14.60 12.62 26.53
CA GLY A 436 15.02 12.07 27.84
C GLY A 436 13.93 11.72 28.86
N VAL A 437 12.68 12.12 28.66
CA VAL A 437 11.53 11.69 29.49
C VAL A 437 11.05 10.27 29.11
N LEU A 438 11.26 9.87 27.85
CA LEU A 438 10.87 8.57 27.29
C LEU A 438 12.09 7.68 26.97
N PHE A 439 13.20 8.31 26.54
CA PHE A 439 14.44 7.66 26.12
C PHE A 439 15.60 8.23 26.97
N PRO A 440 15.85 7.68 28.18
CA PRO A 440 16.67 8.32 29.21
C PRO A 440 18.19 8.22 28.98
N TRP A 441 18.62 7.52 27.93
CA TRP A 441 20.03 7.30 27.58
C TRP A 441 20.52 8.26 26.49
N ALA A 442 21.83 8.45 26.41
CA ALA A 442 22.45 9.21 25.32
C ALA A 442 22.38 8.38 24.02
N PRO A 443 22.13 8.99 22.85
CA PRO A 443 22.08 10.43 22.61
C PRO A 443 20.72 11.08 22.90
N PHE A 444 19.63 10.30 22.95
CA PHE A 444 18.25 10.77 23.05
C PHE A 444 17.98 11.73 24.24
N ASN A 445 18.64 11.50 25.37
CA ASN A 445 18.36 12.26 26.59
C ASN A 445 18.72 13.76 26.52
N GLU A 446 19.71 14.11 25.70
CA GLU A 446 20.14 15.48 25.42
C GLU A 446 19.59 16.02 24.08
N ASP A 447 19.16 15.13 23.17
CA ASP A 447 18.60 15.45 21.85
C ASP A 447 17.21 16.11 21.95
N TYR A 448 17.04 17.30 21.37
CA TYR A 448 15.79 18.05 21.44
C TYR A 448 14.75 17.44 20.49
N THR A 449 13.52 17.26 20.96
CA THR A 449 12.47 16.56 20.20
C THR A 449 12.05 17.21 18.88
N SER A 450 12.62 18.34 18.44
CA SER A 450 12.14 19.15 17.29
C SER A 450 13.15 20.17 16.78
N ASP A 451 14.43 19.84 16.65
CA ASP A 451 15.46 20.80 16.22
C ASP A 451 16.35 20.37 15.04
N ASN A 452 16.37 19.09 14.66
CA ASN A 452 17.14 18.61 13.51
C ASN A 452 16.24 17.93 12.46
N PRO A 453 15.90 18.57 11.33
CA PRO A 453 14.94 18.02 10.37
C PRO A 453 15.39 16.69 9.77
N ASP A 454 16.70 16.49 9.63
CA ASP A 454 17.36 15.28 9.11
C ASP A 454 17.54 14.20 10.19
N GLY A 455 17.10 14.47 11.42
CA GLY A 455 16.93 13.49 12.48
C GLY A 455 15.64 12.68 12.36
N MET A 456 15.65 11.49 12.97
CA MET A 456 14.48 10.65 13.19
C MET A 456 13.86 10.95 14.55
N ALA A 457 12.54 10.87 14.66
CA ALA A 457 11.88 10.94 15.95
C ALA A 457 12.05 9.59 16.69
N ALA A 458 12.47 9.63 17.96
CA ALA A 458 12.83 8.44 18.72
C ALA A 458 11.69 7.41 18.84
N PHE A 459 10.44 7.86 19.05
CA PHE A 459 9.27 6.97 19.09
C PHE A 459 8.96 6.28 17.75
N SER A 460 9.49 6.75 16.61
CA SER A 460 8.99 6.34 15.30
C SER A 460 9.21 4.84 15.12
N SER A 461 8.14 4.08 14.89
CA SER A 461 8.24 2.64 14.64
C SER A 461 9.18 2.32 13.48
N ARG A 462 10.01 1.29 13.66
CA ARG A 462 11.09 0.85 12.78
C ARG A 462 10.80 -0.52 12.21
N GLY A 463 11.08 -0.70 10.93
CA GLY A 463 11.06 -1.99 10.26
C GLY A 463 12.39 -2.74 10.39
N PRO A 464 12.63 -3.75 9.54
CA PRO A 464 11.75 -4.19 8.44
C PRO A 464 10.41 -4.76 8.95
N ALA A 465 9.43 -4.96 8.06
CA ALA A 465 8.32 -5.86 8.37
C ALA A 465 8.86 -7.27 8.69
N ALA A 466 8.11 -8.09 9.43
CA ALA A 466 8.56 -9.38 9.95
C ALA A 466 8.91 -10.43 8.87
N ASP A 467 8.63 -10.14 7.60
CA ASP A 467 9.03 -10.94 6.44
C ASP A 467 10.22 -10.37 5.66
N GLY A 468 10.85 -9.31 6.17
CA GLY A 468 12.05 -8.67 5.62
C GLY A 468 11.78 -7.45 4.73
N ARG A 469 10.51 -7.07 4.51
CA ARG A 469 10.17 -5.91 3.66
C ARG A 469 10.57 -4.59 4.30
N ILE A 470 11.05 -3.65 3.49
CA ILE A 470 11.40 -2.30 3.92
C ILE A 470 10.13 -1.56 4.36
N LYS A 471 10.09 -1.18 5.64
CA LYS A 471 9.07 -0.34 6.26
C LYS A 471 9.74 0.60 7.28
N PRO A 472 9.26 1.84 7.50
CA PRO A 472 8.20 2.52 6.72
C PRO A 472 8.57 2.64 5.24
N ASP A 473 7.61 2.94 4.36
CA ASP A 473 7.95 3.21 2.96
C ASP A 473 8.66 4.56 2.87
N LEU A 474 8.10 5.59 3.50
CA LEU A 474 8.66 6.94 3.52
C LEU A 474 8.55 7.50 4.94
N VAL A 475 9.37 8.50 5.25
CA VAL A 475 9.10 9.36 6.40
C VAL A 475 8.55 10.70 5.93
N ALA A 476 7.64 11.24 6.71
CA ALA A 476 7.39 12.67 6.70
C ALA A 476 7.86 13.23 8.05
N PRO A 477 8.02 14.55 8.18
CA PRO A 477 8.34 15.14 9.45
C PRO A 477 7.37 14.68 10.53
N GLY A 478 7.92 14.43 11.72
CA GLY A 478 7.29 13.81 12.87
C GLY A 478 7.32 14.65 14.14
N THR A 479 7.89 15.88 14.12
CA THR A 479 7.93 16.77 15.31
C THR A 479 7.61 18.30 15.12
N ASN A 480 7.54 19.15 16.19
CA ASN A 480 6.59 20.26 16.58
C ASN A 480 5.64 20.99 15.57
N ILE A 481 4.27 20.89 15.67
CA ILE A 481 3.30 21.44 14.64
C ILE A 481 2.26 22.34 15.20
N ILE A 482 1.84 23.28 14.38
CA ILE A 482 0.63 24.05 14.58
C ILE A 482 -0.36 23.57 13.50
N SER A 483 -1.40 22.84 13.90
CA SER A 483 -2.55 22.48 13.04
C SER A 483 -3.86 22.65 13.82
N VAL A 484 -4.98 22.60 13.12
CA VAL A 484 -6.29 23.07 13.58
C VAL A 484 -6.73 22.34 14.85
N TRP A 485 -7.08 23.10 15.89
CA TRP A 485 -7.52 22.54 17.17
C TRP A 485 -9.04 22.40 17.17
N SER A 486 -9.52 21.20 17.50
CA SER A 486 -10.95 20.95 17.72
C SER A 486 -11.50 21.79 18.87
N ARG A 487 -12.65 22.43 18.64
CA ARG A 487 -13.33 23.26 19.63
C ARG A 487 -13.92 22.43 20.76
N PRO A 488 -14.58 21.26 20.55
CA PRO A 488 -14.88 20.32 21.63
C PRO A 488 -13.65 19.94 22.47
N ALA A 489 -12.57 19.46 21.86
CA ALA A 489 -11.34 19.05 22.56
C ALA A 489 -10.72 20.19 23.39
N ALA A 490 -10.75 21.42 22.88
CA ALA A 490 -10.24 22.61 23.56
C ALA A 490 -11.04 23.00 24.83
N HIS A 491 -12.25 22.48 25.04
CA HIS A 491 -12.98 22.59 26.31
C HIS A 491 -12.75 21.39 27.24
N ALA A 492 -12.33 20.24 26.71
CA ALA A 492 -12.13 19.00 27.46
C ALA A 492 -10.69 18.79 27.96
N GLY A 493 -9.72 19.53 27.41
CA GLY A 493 -8.29 19.31 27.68
C GLY A 493 -7.72 18.14 26.87
N GLY A 494 -8.15 18.00 25.61
CA GLY A 494 -7.86 16.86 24.73
C GLY A 494 -6.38 16.66 24.34
N SER A 495 -6.13 15.70 23.46
CA SER A 495 -4.89 14.92 23.27
C SER A 495 -3.61 15.68 22.82
N GLY A 496 -3.62 17.01 22.80
CA GLY A 496 -2.51 17.83 22.28
C GLY A 496 -1.42 18.18 23.30
N TRP A 497 -0.18 18.27 22.79
CA TRP A 497 1.04 18.79 23.42
C TRP A 497 1.00 20.33 23.63
N GLY A 498 -0.17 20.87 24.01
CA GLY A 498 -0.40 22.29 24.32
C GLY A 498 -0.99 23.13 23.18
N PRO A 499 -1.66 24.26 23.49
CA PRO A 499 -2.24 25.18 22.51
C PRO A 499 -1.18 26.03 21.79
N PHE A 500 -1.49 26.51 20.58
CA PHE A 500 -0.70 27.57 19.95
C PHE A 500 -1.15 28.95 20.45
N ALA A 501 -0.19 29.76 20.90
CA ALA A 501 -0.42 31.15 21.31
C ALA A 501 0.19 32.10 20.27
N GLY A 502 -0.66 32.68 19.42
CA GLY A 502 -0.24 33.60 18.37
C GLY A 502 -1.41 34.45 17.85
N PRO A 503 -1.14 35.47 17.02
CA PRO A 503 -2.16 36.39 16.55
C PRO A 503 -3.10 35.72 15.54
N TYR A 504 -4.39 35.67 15.86
CA TYR A 504 -5.43 35.19 14.95
C TYR A 504 -6.05 36.32 14.14
N ARG A 505 -6.49 36.02 12.91
CA ARG A 505 -7.04 36.99 11.95
C ARG A 505 -8.26 37.78 12.46
N ASP A 506 -8.98 37.25 13.44
CA ASP A 506 -10.14 37.88 14.09
C ASP A 506 -9.81 38.58 15.43
N GLY A 507 -8.52 38.65 15.80
CA GLY A 507 -8.09 39.26 17.08
C GLY A 507 -8.48 38.45 18.32
N SER A 508 -8.96 37.22 18.16
CA SER A 508 -9.37 36.36 19.28
C SER A 508 -8.18 35.93 20.16
N SER A 509 -8.41 35.78 21.46
CA SER A 509 -7.44 35.24 22.43
C SER A 509 -7.54 33.73 22.61
N ARG A 510 -8.59 33.09 22.04
CA ARG A 510 -8.79 31.64 22.07
C ARG A 510 -7.95 30.99 20.98
N SER A 511 -7.09 30.05 21.37
CA SER A 511 -6.30 29.27 20.41
C SER A 511 -7.16 28.47 19.44
N LYS A 512 -6.78 28.55 18.15
CA LYS A 512 -7.46 27.87 17.02
C LYS A 512 -6.63 26.74 16.41
N TYR A 513 -5.37 26.63 16.85
CA TYR A 513 -4.42 25.60 16.47
C TYR A 513 -3.70 25.09 17.73
N CYS A 514 -3.17 23.87 17.70
CA CYS A 514 -2.44 23.25 18.81
C CYS A 514 -1.27 22.39 18.33
N TYR A 515 -0.44 21.99 19.30
CA TYR A 515 0.74 21.15 19.17
C TYR A 515 0.45 19.70 19.51
N MET A 516 1.09 18.73 18.83
CA MET A 516 0.73 17.29 18.90
C MET A 516 1.86 16.45 18.30
N GLY A 517 2.60 15.54 19.01
CA GLY A 517 3.75 14.71 18.47
C GLY A 517 3.78 13.14 18.33
N GLY A 518 4.21 12.62 17.15
CA GLY A 518 4.22 11.18 16.74
C GLY A 518 4.29 10.88 15.19
N THR A 519 3.73 9.74 14.69
CA THR A 519 3.62 9.38 13.24
C THR A 519 2.27 9.67 12.54
N SER A 520 1.19 9.88 13.28
CA SER A 520 -0.14 10.16 12.74
C SER A 520 -0.41 11.55 12.15
N MET A 521 0.54 12.48 12.19
CA MET A 521 0.48 13.73 11.41
C MET A 521 1.48 13.70 10.25
N ALA A 522 2.62 13.01 10.41
CA ALA A 522 3.47 12.64 9.28
C ALA A 522 2.62 11.99 8.16
N THR A 523 1.69 11.09 8.55
CA THR A 523 0.74 10.39 7.66
C THR A 523 -0.19 11.32 6.83
N PRO A 524 -1.02 12.21 7.41
CA PRO A 524 -1.86 13.15 6.67
C PRO A 524 -1.06 14.17 5.86
N LEU A 525 0.18 14.44 6.26
CA LEU A 525 1.05 15.38 5.54
C LEU A 525 1.62 14.70 4.29
N ALA A 526 1.98 13.42 4.38
CA ALA A 526 2.16 12.54 3.23
C ALA A 526 0.87 12.36 2.39
N ALA A 527 -0.32 12.35 3.00
CA ALA A 527 -1.59 12.25 2.27
C ALA A 527 -1.88 13.52 1.45
N GLY A 528 -1.66 14.71 2.02
CA GLY A 528 -1.67 15.98 1.28
C GLY A 528 -0.62 15.99 0.17
N ALA A 529 0.57 15.45 0.40
CA ALA A 529 1.61 15.30 -0.63
C ALA A 529 1.15 14.39 -1.77
N CYS A 530 0.51 13.25 -1.48
CA CYS A 530 -0.09 12.37 -2.49
C CYS A 530 -1.16 13.10 -3.32
N ALA A 531 -1.98 13.95 -2.70
CA ALA A 531 -2.95 14.78 -3.43
C ALA A 531 -2.26 15.79 -4.37
N LEU A 532 -1.16 16.43 -3.97
CA LEU A 532 -0.38 17.30 -4.86
C LEU A 532 0.26 16.54 -6.03
N VAL A 533 0.72 15.29 -5.81
CA VAL A 533 1.21 14.41 -6.89
C VAL A 533 0.08 14.02 -7.85
N ARG A 534 -1.12 13.69 -7.35
CA ARG A 534 -2.29 13.41 -8.21
C ARG A 534 -2.77 14.66 -8.97
N GLU A 535 -2.73 15.84 -8.36
CA GLU A 535 -3.06 17.11 -9.01
C GLU A 535 -2.07 17.45 -10.13
N TYR A 536 -0.76 17.22 -9.92
CA TYR A 536 0.26 17.37 -10.96
C TYR A 536 -0.06 16.53 -12.19
N PHE A 537 -0.40 15.25 -12.01
CA PHE A 537 -0.80 14.36 -13.11
C PHE A 537 -2.12 14.79 -13.74
N ALA A 538 -3.13 15.17 -12.96
CA ALA A 538 -4.41 15.65 -13.47
C ALA A 538 -4.28 16.95 -14.28
N LYS A 539 -3.37 17.87 -13.91
CA LYS A 539 -3.10 19.09 -14.69
C LYS A 539 -2.43 18.80 -16.04
N GLY A 540 -1.65 17.72 -16.14
CA GLY A 540 -1.14 17.22 -17.43
C GLY A 540 -2.14 16.38 -18.22
N ARG A 541 -3.04 15.66 -17.55
CA ARG A 541 -3.99 14.69 -18.13
C ARG A 541 -5.33 14.68 -17.35
N PRO A 542 -6.27 15.61 -17.59
CA PRO A 542 -7.43 15.82 -16.71
C PRO A 542 -8.42 14.64 -16.59
N SER A 543 -8.42 13.72 -17.55
CA SER A 543 -9.26 12.51 -17.56
C SER A 543 -8.56 11.26 -17.02
N TRP A 544 -7.28 11.35 -16.64
CA TRP A 544 -6.47 10.20 -16.24
C TRP A 544 -6.27 10.14 -14.73
N ASN A 545 -6.56 8.98 -14.15
CA ASN A 545 -6.20 8.66 -12.78
C ASN A 545 -4.84 7.92 -12.77
N PRO A 546 -3.79 8.50 -12.17
CA PRO A 546 -2.52 7.80 -11.99
C PRO A 546 -2.67 6.65 -10.98
N SER A 547 -1.92 5.57 -11.15
CA SER A 547 -1.96 4.46 -10.20
C SER A 547 -1.34 4.83 -8.84
N ALA A 548 -1.78 4.15 -7.79
CA ALA A 548 -1.18 4.26 -6.47
C ALA A 548 0.29 3.83 -6.48
N ALA A 549 0.64 2.85 -7.32
CA ALA A 549 2.02 2.47 -7.60
C ALA A 549 2.84 3.64 -8.18
N LEU A 550 2.29 4.43 -9.11
CA LEU A 550 2.98 5.61 -9.66
C LEU A 550 3.18 6.70 -8.61
N VAL A 551 2.13 7.04 -7.84
CA VAL A 551 2.23 8.06 -6.78
C VAL A 551 3.30 7.64 -5.75
N LYS A 552 3.32 6.37 -5.35
CA LYS A 552 4.34 5.78 -4.49
C LYS A 552 5.74 5.81 -5.14
N ALA A 553 5.87 5.41 -6.40
CA ALA A 553 7.14 5.38 -7.13
C ALA A 553 7.80 6.76 -7.24
N VAL A 554 7.02 7.80 -7.53
CA VAL A 554 7.52 9.16 -7.73
C VAL A 554 7.93 9.82 -6.41
N LEU A 555 7.17 9.63 -5.33
CA LEU A 555 7.55 10.08 -3.99
C LEU A 555 8.82 9.37 -3.50
N ILE A 556 8.97 8.08 -3.78
CA ILE A 556 10.15 7.27 -3.45
C ILE A 556 11.39 7.73 -4.25
N ASN A 557 11.24 8.07 -5.53
CA ASN A 557 12.36 8.54 -6.35
C ASN A 557 12.87 9.92 -5.90
N GLY A 558 11.96 10.84 -5.62
CA GLY A 558 12.27 12.21 -5.23
C GLY A 558 12.70 12.39 -3.77
N ALA A 559 12.39 11.43 -2.90
CA ALA A 559 12.69 11.49 -1.48
C ALA A 559 14.15 11.88 -1.19
N TYR A 560 14.32 12.64 -0.11
CA TYR A 560 15.60 13.01 0.47
C TYR A 560 16.12 11.86 1.34
N ASP A 561 17.30 11.33 0.99
CA ASP A 561 18.02 10.38 1.85
C ASP A 561 18.57 11.16 3.05
N MET A 562 18.13 10.81 4.26
CA MET A 562 18.53 11.45 5.52
C MET A 562 19.88 10.97 6.06
N SER A 563 20.51 10.00 5.41
CA SER A 563 21.82 9.46 5.83
C SER A 563 22.88 10.56 5.94
N PRO A 564 23.60 10.70 7.07
CA PRO A 564 23.74 9.72 8.17
C PRO A 564 22.80 9.91 9.39
N GLY A 565 21.87 10.87 9.35
CA GLY A 565 20.96 11.18 10.47
C GLY A 565 21.59 12.04 11.57
N GLN A 566 20.83 12.32 12.65
CA GLN A 566 21.28 13.28 13.68
C GLN A 566 22.49 12.80 14.50
N TYR A 567 22.73 11.49 14.59
CA TYR A 567 23.81 10.89 15.39
C TYR A 567 25.07 10.52 14.58
N GLY A 568 25.18 11.01 13.34
CA GLY A 568 26.41 10.90 12.54
C GLY A 568 26.78 9.47 12.13
N THR A 569 28.07 9.18 12.03
CA THR A 569 28.58 7.93 11.40
C THR A 569 29.21 6.92 12.37
N GLU A 570 29.04 7.11 13.68
CA GLU A 570 29.71 6.30 14.72
C GLU A 570 28.77 5.24 15.32
N ALA A 571 29.05 4.77 16.54
CA ALA A 571 28.32 3.64 17.16
C ALA A 571 26.81 3.87 17.31
N MET A 572 26.40 5.12 17.57
CA MET A 572 24.99 5.55 17.69
C MET A 572 24.35 5.85 16.33
N ARG A 573 24.98 5.52 15.20
CA ARG A 573 24.40 5.76 13.88
C ARG A 573 23.13 4.94 13.69
N GLU A 574 22.02 5.66 13.59
CA GLU A 574 20.71 5.10 13.35
C GLU A 574 20.32 5.12 11.86
N VAL A 575 20.62 6.21 11.15
CA VAL A 575 20.19 6.41 9.75
C VAL A 575 21.29 5.96 8.78
N PHE A 576 21.12 4.76 8.25
CA PHE A 576 21.94 4.23 7.16
C PHE A 576 21.45 4.77 5.81
N ASN A 577 22.22 4.54 4.74
CA ASN A 577 21.78 4.83 3.37
C ASN A 577 20.51 4.02 3.06
N ARG A 578 19.64 4.52 2.19
CA ARG A 578 18.40 3.81 1.82
C ARG A 578 18.66 2.65 0.83
N PRO A 579 17.81 1.60 0.83
CA PRO A 579 16.75 1.32 1.79
C PRO A 579 17.24 0.84 3.17
N ASN A 580 16.47 1.15 4.21
CA ASN A 580 16.64 0.61 5.56
C ASN A 580 15.32 0.67 6.36
N GLY A 581 15.27 -0.02 7.51
CA GLY A 581 14.09 -0.06 8.39
C GLY A 581 13.79 1.23 9.17
N VAL A 582 14.61 2.28 9.01
CA VAL A 582 14.53 3.51 9.80
C VAL A 582 13.86 4.62 9.00
N GLN A 583 14.51 5.11 7.94
CA GLN A 583 13.96 6.14 7.05
C GLN A 583 13.17 5.58 5.86
N GLY A 584 13.15 4.25 5.67
CA GLY A 584 12.54 3.62 4.49
C GLY A 584 13.30 3.98 3.21
N TRP A 585 12.60 4.58 2.26
CA TRP A 585 13.18 5.22 1.06
C TRP A 585 13.54 6.70 1.27
N GLY A 586 13.41 7.21 2.49
CA GLY A 586 13.78 8.58 2.89
C GLY A 586 12.60 9.50 3.12
N ARG A 587 12.91 10.77 3.37
CA ARG A 587 11.93 11.81 3.68
C ARG A 587 11.29 12.37 2.40
N ILE A 588 9.98 12.54 2.40
CA ILE A 588 9.27 13.15 1.25
C ILE A 588 9.84 14.55 0.97
N ASP A 589 10.27 14.78 -0.28
CA ASP A 589 10.60 16.11 -0.83
C ASP A 589 9.80 16.28 -2.13
N LEU A 590 8.74 17.10 -2.09
CA LEU A 590 7.86 17.29 -3.23
C LEU A 590 8.49 18.10 -4.38
N ALA A 591 9.46 18.97 -4.08
CA ALA A 591 10.17 19.73 -5.11
C ALA A 591 11.03 18.76 -5.94
N ARG A 592 11.81 17.89 -5.28
CA ARG A 592 12.57 16.82 -5.95
C ARG A 592 11.68 15.79 -6.64
N SER A 593 10.52 15.47 -6.06
CA SER A 593 9.59 14.46 -6.62
C SER A 593 8.84 14.92 -7.87
N LEU A 594 8.53 16.21 -8.02
CA LEU A 594 7.68 16.72 -9.12
C LEU A 594 8.39 17.71 -10.06
N PHE A 595 9.35 18.46 -9.54
CA PHE A 595 10.01 19.57 -10.24
C PHE A 595 11.52 19.62 -9.98
N PRO A 596 12.28 18.51 -10.17
CA PRO A 596 13.72 18.53 -9.96
C PRO A 596 14.38 19.59 -10.84
N GLU A 597 15.27 20.36 -10.22
CA GLU A 597 15.97 21.46 -10.87
C GLU A 597 17.13 20.92 -11.72
N GLN A 598 17.43 21.61 -12.83
CA GLN A 598 18.51 21.20 -13.72
C GLN A 598 19.86 21.25 -12.99
N PRO A 599 20.75 20.26 -13.17
CA PRO A 599 20.78 19.29 -14.27
C PRO A 599 19.95 18.00 -14.06
N ARG A 600 19.32 17.80 -12.89
CA ARG A 600 18.47 16.63 -12.64
C ARG A 600 17.19 16.68 -13.48
N THR A 601 16.80 15.55 -14.07
CA THR A 601 15.50 15.38 -14.72
C THR A 601 14.63 14.36 -13.96
N LEU A 602 13.34 14.26 -14.33
CA LEU A 602 12.45 13.16 -13.95
C LEU A 602 11.87 12.51 -15.22
N PHE A 603 11.86 11.19 -15.23
CA PHE A 603 11.14 10.35 -16.17
C PHE A 603 10.33 9.30 -15.38
N TRP A 604 9.17 8.91 -15.88
CA TRP A 604 8.29 7.96 -15.22
C TRP A 604 7.42 7.20 -16.22
N ILE A 605 6.94 6.03 -15.83
CA ILE A 605 5.99 5.20 -16.60
C ILE A 605 4.98 4.62 -15.61
N ASP A 606 3.71 4.54 -16.02
CA ASP A 606 2.65 3.77 -15.36
C ASP A 606 2.16 2.73 -16.38
N ARG A 607 2.42 1.43 -16.16
CA ARG A 607 2.43 0.42 -17.23
C ARG A 607 1.33 -0.66 -17.06
N PRO A 608 0.09 -0.41 -17.51
CA PRO A 608 -1.04 -1.34 -17.39
C PRO A 608 -0.87 -2.64 -18.20
N GLN A 609 0.03 -2.69 -19.19
CA GLN A 609 0.31 -3.91 -19.97
C GLN A 609 0.97 -5.02 -19.13
N GLY A 610 1.66 -4.64 -18.04
CA GLY A 610 2.30 -5.55 -17.09
C GLY A 610 3.31 -6.55 -17.67
N LEU A 611 3.75 -7.48 -16.83
CA LEU A 611 4.68 -8.57 -17.18
C LEU A 611 4.14 -9.90 -16.67
N MET A 612 4.45 -10.98 -17.39
CA MET A 612 4.27 -12.37 -16.96
C MET A 612 5.62 -13.00 -16.61
N THR A 613 5.64 -14.18 -15.98
CA THR A 613 6.87 -14.97 -15.79
C THR A 613 7.65 -15.14 -17.10
N ASP A 614 8.98 -15.02 -17.02
CA ASP A 614 9.96 -14.99 -18.13
C ASP A 614 9.86 -13.79 -19.10
N GLN A 615 8.94 -12.82 -18.90
CA GLN A 615 8.88 -11.59 -19.71
C GLN A 615 9.72 -10.47 -19.11
N HIS A 616 10.21 -9.55 -19.94
CA HIS A 616 10.84 -8.32 -19.46
C HIS A 616 10.47 -7.11 -20.33
N HIS A 617 10.63 -5.92 -19.77
CA HIS A 617 10.62 -4.64 -20.48
C HIS A 617 12.00 -3.99 -20.32
N ARG A 618 12.64 -3.64 -21.44
CA ARG A 618 13.98 -3.02 -21.49
C ARG A 618 13.87 -1.55 -21.85
N LEU A 619 14.39 -0.70 -20.97
CA LEU A 619 14.57 0.74 -21.20
C LEU A 619 16.06 1.06 -21.31
N ARG A 620 16.39 2.20 -21.92
CA ARG A 620 17.76 2.74 -21.96
C ARG A 620 17.75 4.19 -21.51
N TYR A 621 18.77 4.60 -20.78
CA TYR A 621 18.91 5.95 -20.24
C TYR A 621 20.34 6.43 -20.44
N ARG A 622 20.53 7.64 -20.95
CA ARG A 622 21.85 8.26 -21.07
C ARG A 622 22.06 9.24 -19.94
N VAL A 623 23.05 8.97 -19.10
CA VAL A 623 23.62 9.94 -18.18
C VAL A 623 24.55 10.85 -18.99
N THR A 624 24.33 12.16 -18.87
CA THR A 624 25.07 13.25 -19.55
C THR A 624 25.61 14.29 -18.56
N ASN A 625 25.47 14.03 -17.26
CA ASN A 625 26.09 14.78 -16.18
C ASN A 625 26.16 13.87 -14.94
N SER A 626 27.37 13.61 -14.45
CA SER A 626 27.65 12.76 -13.29
C SER A 626 27.51 13.46 -11.93
N SER A 627 27.21 14.77 -11.88
CA SER A 627 27.02 15.52 -10.63
C SER A 627 25.70 15.22 -9.90
N GLU A 628 24.81 14.42 -10.50
CA GLU A 628 23.49 14.08 -9.97
C GLU A 628 23.33 12.55 -9.89
N PRO A 629 23.10 12.00 -8.68
CA PRO A 629 22.80 10.59 -8.49
C PRO A 629 21.72 10.07 -9.45
N LEU A 630 22.01 8.95 -10.12
CA LEU A 630 21.04 8.20 -10.91
C LEU A 630 20.22 7.32 -9.96
N ILE A 631 18.93 7.61 -9.84
CA ILE A 631 17.98 6.86 -9.01
C ILE A 631 16.91 6.28 -9.94
N VAL A 632 16.85 4.95 -10.03
CA VAL A 632 15.83 4.19 -10.74
C VAL A 632 15.05 3.39 -9.70
N ASN A 633 13.72 3.44 -9.72
CA ASN A 633 12.91 2.52 -8.92
C ASN A 633 11.65 2.06 -9.65
N ILE A 634 11.22 0.84 -9.32
CA ILE A 634 9.93 0.26 -9.70
C ILE A 634 9.06 0.06 -8.45
N VAL A 635 7.75 0.13 -8.64
CA VAL A 635 6.74 -0.16 -7.61
C VAL A 635 5.60 -0.91 -8.28
N TRP A 636 5.04 -1.92 -7.61
CA TRP A 636 3.84 -2.59 -8.07
C TRP A 636 2.80 -2.77 -6.97
N THR A 637 1.52 -2.74 -7.39
CA THR A 637 0.37 -3.14 -6.57
C THR A 637 0.28 -4.66 -6.64
N ASP A 638 0.87 -5.32 -5.66
CA ASP A 638 1.01 -6.78 -5.59
C ASP A 638 -0.28 -7.41 -5.03
N PRO A 639 -0.80 -8.52 -5.60
CA PRO A 639 -2.05 -9.13 -5.14
C PRO A 639 -2.04 -9.47 -3.63
N PRO A 640 -3.18 -9.41 -2.94
CA PRO A 640 -3.24 -9.66 -1.50
C PRO A 640 -2.71 -11.06 -1.14
N ALA A 641 -1.71 -11.12 -0.26
CA ALA A 641 -1.15 -12.37 0.21
C ALA A 641 -2.15 -13.15 1.09
N THR A 642 -1.93 -14.45 1.23
CA THR A 642 -2.65 -15.24 2.24
C THR A 642 -2.02 -15.02 3.62
N PRO A 643 -2.79 -14.72 4.69
CA PRO A 643 -2.26 -14.58 6.05
C PRO A 643 -1.54 -15.84 6.57
N ILE A 644 -1.76 -16.99 5.91
CA ILE A 644 -1.10 -18.28 6.14
C ILE A 644 0.39 -18.28 5.75
N ALA A 645 0.84 -17.40 4.85
CA ALA A 645 2.22 -17.36 4.35
C ALA A 645 3.13 -16.51 5.23
N GLN A 646 4.39 -16.92 5.44
CA GLN A 646 5.36 -16.11 6.20
C GLN A 646 5.82 -14.86 5.46
N ARG A 647 5.96 -14.94 4.13
CA ARG A 647 6.30 -13.81 3.25
C ARG A 647 5.05 -13.31 2.54
N ALA A 648 4.95 -11.99 2.36
CA ALA A 648 3.79 -11.37 1.75
C ALA A 648 3.83 -11.27 0.22
N LEU A 649 5.03 -11.27 -0.40
CA LEU A 649 5.16 -11.07 -1.84
C LEU A 649 4.49 -12.20 -2.64
N VAL A 650 3.64 -11.85 -3.62
CA VAL A 650 2.92 -12.81 -4.47
C VAL A 650 3.53 -12.85 -5.86
N ASN A 651 3.52 -11.72 -6.57
CA ASN A 651 4.14 -11.56 -7.87
C ASN A 651 5.53 -10.91 -7.69
N ASP A 652 6.54 -11.58 -8.22
CA ASP A 652 7.95 -11.22 -8.09
C ASP A 652 8.42 -10.51 -9.37
N LEU A 653 8.88 -9.25 -9.23
CA LEU A 653 9.39 -8.41 -10.33
C LEU A 653 10.77 -7.85 -10.00
N ASN A 654 11.80 -8.20 -10.77
CA ASN A 654 13.15 -7.66 -10.58
C ASN A 654 13.31 -6.32 -11.33
N LEU A 655 14.07 -5.40 -10.75
CA LEU A 655 14.78 -4.33 -11.45
C LEU A 655 16.25 -4.75 -11.61
N ARG A 656 16.70 -4.93 -12.85
CA ARG A 656 18.10 -5.21 -13.19
C ARG A 656 18.67 -4.07 -14.04
N VAL A 657 19.55 -3.28 -13.45
CA VAL A 657 20.30 -2.21 -14.11
C VAL A 657 21.63 -2.74 -14.63
N VAL A 658 21.97 -2.40 -15.87
CA VAL A 658 23.30 -2.62 -16.46
C VAL A 658 23.94 -1.26 -16.72
N ALA A 659 25.15 -1.06 -16.19
CA ALA A 659 25.92 0.17 -16.32
C ALA A 659 26.78 0.20 -17.61
N PRO A 660 27.34 1.36 -18.01
CA PRO A 660 28.08 1.50 -19.28
C PRO A 660 29.33 0.62 -19.43
N ASP A 661 29.88 0.16 -18.30
CA ASP A 661 31.02 -0.77 -18.19
C ASP A 661 30.60 -2.26 -18.22
N GLY A 662 29.29 -2.54 -18.19
CA GLY A 662 28.73 -3.88 -18.07
C GLY A 662 28.42 -4.32 -16.63
N THR A 663 28.68 -3.49 -15.61
CA THR A 663 28.37 -3.82 -14.20
C THR A 663 26.86 -3.98 -14.02
N VAL A 664 26.44 -5.10 -13.42
CA VAL A 664 25.04 -5.42 -13.12
C VAL A 664 24.71 -5.07 -11.67
N ILE A 665 23.57 -4.40 -11.48
CA ILE A 665 23.04 -4.02 -10.18
C ILE A 665 21.55 -4.39 -10.15
N TYR A 666 21.15 -5.22 -9.18
CA TYR A 666 19.73 -5.49 -8.91
C TYR A 666 19.16 -4.47 -7.92
N GLY A 667 17.86 -4.22 -7.96
CA GLY A 667 17.21 -3.38 -6.98
C GLY A 667 17.44 -3.89 -5.56
N ASN A 668 17.67 -2.97 -4.63
CA ASN A 668 17.89 -3.25 -3.21
C ASN A 668 19.12 -4.13 -2.92
N ARG A 669 20.05 -4.26 -3.89
CA ARG A 669 21.28 -5.04 -3.77
C ARG A 669 22.52 -4.19 -4.03
N ALA A 670 23.65 -4.61 -3.46
CA ALA A 670 24.95 -4.07 -3.82
C ALA A 670 25.31 -4.44 -5.29
N PRO A 671 26.11 -3.60 -5.99
CA PRO A 671 26.63 -3.94 -7.32
C PRO A 671 27.34 -5.30 -7.35
N GLY A 672 27.10 -6.07 -8.40
CA GLY A 672 27.68 -7.42 -8.56
C GLY A 672 27.00 -8.54 -7.77
N ALA A 673 25.93 -8.26 -7.01
CA ALA A 673 25.14 -9.31 -6.36
C ALA A 673 24.49 -10.26 -7.38
N THR A 674 24.50 -11.56 -7.08
CA THR A 674 23.97 -12.63 -7.95
C THR A 674 22.48 -12.94 -7.73
N VAL A 675 21.90 -12.50 -6.62
CA VAL A 675 20.51 -12.78 -6.22
C VAL A 675 19.71 -11.47 -6.11
N PRO A 676 18.62 -11.29 -6.88
CA PRO A 676 17.71 -10.12 -6.80
C PRO A 676 17.04 -9.94 -5.43
N ASP A 677 16.21 -8.90 -5.25
CA ASP A 677 15.20 -8.92 -4.20
C ASP A 677 14.18 -10.04 -4.49
N GLN A 678 13.50 -10.54 -3.45
CA GLN A 678 12.46 -11.59 -3.51
C GLN A 678 11.42 -11.41 -2.38
N VAL A 679 11.31 -10.18 -1.89
CA VAL A 679 10.64 -9.81 -0.64
C VAL A 679 9.85 -8.52 -0.82
N ASN A 680 10.44 -7.49 -1.44
CA ASN A 680 9.83 -6.17 -1.59
C ASN A 680 9.02 -6.00 -2.88
N ASN A 681 7.86 -5.33 -2.81
CA ASN A 681 7.12 -4.82 -3.98
C ASN A 681 7.57 -3.40 -4.41
N VAL A 682 8.78 -3.04 -4.02
CA VAL A 682 9.51 -1.82 -4.36
C VAL A 682 10.98 -2.21 -4.54
N GLU A 683 11.54 -1.92 -5.70
CA GLU A 683 12.97 -2.12 -5.97
C GLU A 683 13.59 -0.80 -6.44
N MET A 684 14.73 -0.42 -5.87
CA MET A 684 15.50 0.77 -6.24
C MET A 684 16.97 0.43 -6.50
N VAL A 685 17.52 1.03 -7.56
CA VAL A 685 18.97 1.19 -7.76
C VAL A 685 19.30 2.68 -7.69
N GLN A 686 20.13 3.06 -6.72
CA GLN A 686 20.73 4.39 -6.60
C GLN A 686 22.23 4.28 -6.87
N ILE A 687 22.76 5.16 -7.74
CA ILE A 687 24.18 5.28 -8.05
C ILE A 687 24.54 6.75 -7.82
N ASP A 688 25.29 7.03 -6.74
CA ASP A 688 25.53 8.41 -6.28
C ASP A 688 26.42 9.22 -7.22
N GLN A 689 27.35 8.55 -7.91
CA GLN A 689 28.25 9.12 -8.91
C GLN A 689 28.17 8.28 -10.20
N PRO A 690 27.11 8.44 -11.01
CA PRO A 690 26.93 7.65 -12.22
C PRO A 690 27.94 8.07 -13.30
N ALA A 691 28.60 7.09 -13.93
CA ALA A 691 29.45 7.35 -15.08
C ALA A 691 28.61 7.84 -16.26
N GLU A 692 29.12 8.83 -17.01
CA GLU A 692 28.45 9.24 -18.26
C GLU A 692 28.47 8.11 -19.29
N GLY A 693 27.34 7.89 -19.94
CA GLY A 693 27.16 6.73 -20.81
C GLY A 693 25.72 6.24 -20.86
N ILE A 694 25.54 5.01 -21.38
CA ILE A 694 24.24 4.37 -21.53
C ILE A 694 24.06 3.33 -20.44
N TYR A 695 23.04 3.53 -19.59
CA TYR A 695 22.51 2.51 -18.71
C TYR A 695 21.33 1.80 -19.37
N GLU A 696 21.16 0.52 -19.07
CA GLU A 696 19.99 -0.26 -19.49
C GLU A 696 19.22 -0.74 -18.26
N PHE A 697 17.90 -0.54 -18.25
CA PHE A 697 17.04 -0.97 -17.17
C PHE A 697 16.15 -2.10 -17.68
N TYR A 698 16.28 -3.28 -17.09
CA TYR A 698 15.41 -4.43 -17.35
C TYR A 698 14.46 -4.55 -16.17
N ILE A 699 13.16 -4.47 -16.44
CA ILE A 699 12.11 -4.83 -15.47
C ILE A 699 11.63 -6.22 -15.86
N GLU A 700 11.77 -7.19 -14.98
CA GLU A 700 11.71 -8.62 -15.32
C GLU A 700 10.63 -9.33 -14.49
N GLY A 701 9.71 -10.04 -15.14
CA GLY A 701 8.75 -10.92 -14.49
C GLY A 701 9.43 -12.18 -13.99
N ALA A 702 10.00 -12.11 -12.78
CA ALA A 702 10.76 -13.20 -12.19
C ALA A 702 9.87 -14.40 -11.88
N ASN A 703 8.73 -14.16 -11.21
CA ASN A 703 7.73 -15.17 -10.90
C ASN A 703 6.37 -14.49 -10.71
N VAL A 704 5.59 -14.37 -11.78
CA VAL A 704 4.24 -13.77 -11.77
C VAL A 704 3.21 -14.89 -11.78
N VAL A 705 2.39 -14.94 -10.74
CA VAL A 705 1.57 -16.10 -10.38
C VAL A 705 0.08 -15.79 -10.30
N PHE A 706 -0.29 -14.52 -10.10
CA PHE A 706 -1.67 -14.08 -9.92
C PHE A 706 -1.99 -12.85 -10.77
N PRO A 707 -3.20 -12.70 -11.34
CA PRO A 707 -4.34 -13.63 -11.26
C PRO A 707 -4.08 -14.90 -12.08
N VAL A 708 -4.58 -16.03 -11.59
CA VAL A 708 -4.23 -17.37 -12.10
C VAL A 708 -4.71 -17.59 -13.56
N GLU A 709 -5.69 -16.80 -14.00
CA GLU A 709 -6.27 -16.77 -15.34
C GLU A 709 -5.37 -16.10 -16.38
N ASP A 710 -4.82 -14.93 -16.07
CA ASP A 710 -3.87 -14.15 -16.87
C ASP A 710 -2.80 -13.57 -15.93
N PRO A 711 -1.74 -14.33 -15.57
CA PRO A 711 -0.80 -13.95 -14.52
C PRO A 711 0.11 -12.82 -15.01
N ARG A 712 -0.36 -11.59 -14.77
CA ARG A 712 0.17 -10.34 -15.32
C ARG A 712 0.25 -9.29 -14.22
N GLN A 713 1.47 -8.90 -13.85
CA GLN A 713 1.69 -7.84 -12.86
C GLN A 713 1.93 -6.50 -13.56
N THR A 714 1.07 -5.52 -13.29
CA THR A 714 1.28 -4.11 -13.67
C THR A 714 2.30 -3.45 -12.75
N TYR A 715 3.01 -2.44 -13.23
CA TYR A 715 3.99 -1.71 -12.41
C TYR A 715 4.12 -0.26 -12.85
N ALA A 716 4.60 0.59 -11.94
CA ALA A 716 5.06 1.93 -12.22
C ALA A 716 6.58 2.02 -12.04
N LEU A 717 7.20 2.95 -12.75
CA LEU A 717 8.64 3.20 -12.75
C LEU A 717 8.90 4.69 -12.65
N ALA A 718 9.92 5.08 -11.88
CA ALA A 718 10.43 6.44 -11.79
C ALA A 718 11.95 6.46 -11.92
N VAL A 719 12.49 7.48 -12.58
CA VAL A 719 13.92 7.69 -12.83
C VAL A 719 14.25 9.17 -12.67
N SER A 720 15.26 9.50 -11.86
CA SER A 720 15.88 10.84 -11.86
C SER A 720 17.40 10.76 -11.86
N GLY A 721 18.04 11.83 -12.35
CA GLY A 721 19.48 11.99 -12.44
C GLY A 721 19.87 12.96 -13.55
N GLY A 722 21.17 13.18 -13.76
CA GLY A 722 21.71 14.07 -14.79
C GLY A 722 21.66 13.46 -16.19
N GLY A 723 20.46 13.26 -16.76
CA GLY A 723 20.31 12.57 -18.04
C GLY A 723 18.88 12.49 -18.58
N ALA A 724 18.67 11.59 -19.56
CA ALA A 724 17.37 11.36 -20.19
C ALA A 724 17.25 9.94 -20.79
N PRO A 725 16.02 9.38 -20.97
CA PRO A 725 15.81 8.13 -21.68
C PRO A 725 16.30 8.20 -23.13
N LEU A 726 16.88 7.11 -23.65
CA LEU A 726 17.28 6.98 -25.05
C LEU A 726 16.16 6.36 -25.88
N GLY A 727 15.89 7.00 -27.01
CA GLY A 727 14.53 7.10 -27.56
C GLY A 727 13.97 8.51 -27.35
N GLY A 728 14.41 9.20 -26.28
CA GLY A 728 14.04 10.59 -25.98
C GLY A 728 12.70 10.73 -25.27
N ARG A 729 12.36 11.96 -24.89
CA ARG A 729 10.95 12.36 -24.78
C ARG A 729 10.51 12.82 -26.17
N PHE A 730 9.64 12.06 -26.82
CA PHE A 730 8.83 12.56 -27.93
C PHE A 730 7.35 12.43 -27.55
N PRO A 731 6.43 13.20 -28.17
CA PRO A 731 5.11 12.64 -28.43
C PRO A 731 5.33 11.36 -29.23
N ASP A 732 4.61 10.30 -28.90
CA ASP A 732 4.59 9.11 -29.74
C ASP A 732 4.15 9.49 -31.17
N ILE A 733 4.80 8.93 -32.19
CA ILE A 733 4.62 9.23 -33.62
C ILE A 733 4.34 7.99 -34.48
N VAL A 734 4.14 6.82 -33.87
CA VAL A 734 3.90 5.56 -34.59
C VAL A 734 2.40 5.28 -34.57
N PRO A 735 1.67 5.38 -35.71
CA PRO A 735 0.23 5.20 -35.67
C PRO A 735 -0.16 3.76 -35.31
N PRO A 736 -1.18 3.57 -34.45
CA PRO A 736 -1.55 2.26 -33.93
C PRO A 736 -2.10 1.38 -35.06
N GLN A 737 -1.99 0.06 -34.92
CA GLN A 737 -2.67 -0.86 -35.83
C GLN A 737 -4.08 -1.16 -35.31
N VAL A 738 -5.08 -1.14 -36.20
CA VAL A 738 -6.48 -1.41 -35.87
C VAL A 738 -7.13 -2.32 -36.91
N SER A 739 -7.97 -3.26 -36.47
CA SER A 739 -8.65 -4.23 -37.33
C SER A 739 -9.95 -4.74 -36.68
N PHE A 740 -10.92 -5.16 -37.50
CA PHE A 740 -12.13 -5.82 -37.00
C PHE A 740 -11.87 -7.30 -36.77
N VAL A 741 -12.20 -7.77 -35.57
CA VAL A 741 -12.28 -9.21 -35.23
C VAL A 741 -13.68 -9.74 -35.60
N SER A 742 -14.71 -8.91 -35.39
CA SER A 742 -16.09 -9.20 -35.79
C SER A 742 -16.90 -7.89 -35.91
N PRO A 743 -17.86 -7.78 -36.84
CA PRO A 743 -18.15 -8.70 -37.93
C PRO A 743 -17.07 -8.65 -39.03
N SER A 744 -17.16 -9.56 -40.01
CA SER A 744 -16.37 -9.47 -41.24
C SER A 744 -16.95 -8.44 -42.20
N ASP A 745 -16.15 -8.02 -43.19
CA ASP A 745 -16.65 -7.24 -44.32
C ASP A 745 -17.75 -8.01 -45.09
N GLY A 746 -18.73 -7.28 -45.62
CA GLY A 746 -19.93 -7.80 -46.27
C GLY A 746 -20.98 -8.45 -45.35
N ALA A 747 -20.75 -8.57 -44.05
CA ALA A 747 -21.62 -9.36 -43.16
C ALA A 747 -23.05 -8.80 -43.04
N PRO A 748 -24.09 -9.66 -43.01
CA PRO A 748 -25.47 -9.25 -42.70
C PRO A 748 -25.66 -9.13 -41.18
N LEU A 749 -26.17 -7.99 -40.71
CA LEU A 749 -26.44 -7.75 -39.29
C LEU A 749 -27.95 -7.61 -39.02
N ARG A 750 -28.41 -8.10 -37.86
CA ARG A 750 -29.80 -7.99 -37.40
C ARG A 750 -29.86 -7.82 -35.87
N GLY A 751 -30.79 -6.99 -35.39
CA GLY A 751 -30.96 -6.73 -33.96
C GLY A 751 -29.73 -6.06 -33.34
N THR A 752 -29.37 -6.46 -32.12
CA THR A 752 -28.16 -5.97 -31.44
C THR A 752 -26.92 -6.74 -31.90
N ALA A 753 -26.20 -6.19 -32.87
CA ALA A 753 -24.93 -6.73 -33.35
C ALA A 753 -23.79 -6.44 -32.36
N ARG A 754 -22.95 -7.44 -32.09
CA ARG A 754 -21.68 -7.27 -31.36
C ARG A 754 -20.58 -6.93 -32.37
N ILE A 755 -19.86 -5.83 -32.12
CA ILE A 755 -18.70 -5.41 -32.89
C ILE A 755 -17.49 -5.52 -31.96
N GLU A 756 -16.43 -6.16 -32.43
CA GLU A 756 -15.20 -6.42 -31.70
C GLU A 756 -14.00 -5.99 -32.54
N VAL A 757 -13.21 -5.09 -31.98
CA VAL A 757 -12.05 -4.48 -32.64
C VAL A 757 -10.79 -4.92 -31.92
N SER A 758 -9.76 -5.26 -32.68
CA SER A 758 -8.39 -5.40 -32.19
C SER A 758 -7.64 -4.09 -32.50
N ALA A 759 -7.01 -3.51 -31.48
CA ALA A 759 -6.10 -2.38 -31.65
C ALA A 759 -4.84 -2.62 -30.81
N VAL A 760 -3.67 -2.45 -31.44
CA VAL A 760 -2.35 -2.68 -30.85
C VAL A 760 -1.41 -1.57 -31.29
N ASP A 761 -0.40 -1.30 -30.46
CA ASP A 761 0.48 -0.14 -30.60
C ASP A 761 1.88 -0.47 -30.07
N ASP A 762 2.90 0.32 -30.42
CA ASP A 762 4.27 0.12 -29.90
C ASP A 762 4.45 0.62 -28.46
N GLN A 763 3.55 1.50 -27.99
CA GLN A 763 3.49 2.01 -26.63
C GLN A 763 2.14 1.70 -25.97
N MET A 764 1.07 2.43 -26.29
CA MET A 764 -0.26 2.28 -25.67
C MET A 764 -1.38 2.94 -26.49
N ILE A 765 -2.50 2.22 -26.63
CA ILE A 765 -3.78 2.76 -27.13
C ILE A 765 -4.44 3.62 -26.04
N ASP A 766 -4.72 4.91 -26.31
CA ASP A 766 -5.63 5.75 -25.52
C ASP A 766 -7.07 5.26 -25.67
N ARG A 767 -7.53 5.10 -26.92
CA ARG A 767 -8.91 4.68 -27.21
C ARG A 767 -9.09 4.01 -28.57
N VAL A 768 -10.18 3.25 -28.66
CA VAL A 768 -10.85 2.90 -29.92
C VAL A 768 -12.21 3.57 -29.96
N THR A 769 -12.57 4.20 -31.07
CA THR A 769 -13.86 4.85 -31.32
C THR A 769 -14.53 4.19 -32.53
N VAL A 770 -15.82 3.85 -32.45
CA VAL A 770 -16.53 3.25 -33.60
C VAL A 770 -17.62 4.17 -34.13
N LYS A 771 -17.50 4.45 -35.43
CA LYS A 771 -18.36 5.28 -36.24
C LYS A 771 -19.22 4.40 -37.17
N VAL A 772 -20.44 4.85 -37.46
CA VAL A 772 -21.31 4.28 -38.49
C VAL A 772 -21.65 5.41 -39.46
N ASP A 773 -21.44 5.18 -40.76
CA ASP A 773 -21.62 6.16 -41.84
C ASP A 773 -20.94 7.51 -41.54
N GLY A 774 -19.70 7.43 -41.05
CA GLY A 774 -18.86 8.58 -40.68
C GLY A 774 -19.19 9.25 -39.35
N LYS A 775 -20.29 8.90 -38.68
CA LYS A 775 -20.75 9.52 -37.42
C LYS A 775 -20.48 8.64 -36.21
N ILE A 776 -20.07 9.23 -35.08
CA ILE A 776 -19.84 8.50 -33.83
C ILE A 776 -21.19 8.11 -33.21
N HIS A 777 -21.65 6.88 -33.48
CA HIS A 777 -22.90 6.34 -32.97
C HIS A 777 -22.72 5.32 -31.83
N LEU A 778 -21.54 4.71 -31.70
CA LEU A 778 -21.27 3.67 -30.69
C LEU A 778 -20.29 4.12 -29.58
N GLY A 779 -19.76 5.34 -29.69
CA GLY A 779 -18.84 5.94 -28.73
C GLY A 779 -17.42 5.37 -28.79
N SER A 780 -16.72 5.45 -27.65
CA SER A 780 -15.32 5.06 -27.51
C SER A 780 -15.10 4.04 -26.38
N ARG A 781 -13.93 3.41 -26.35
CA ARG A 781 -13.44 2.47 -25.33
C ARG A 781 -11.96 2.76 -25.06
N PHE A 782 -11.58 2.85 -23.79
CA PHE A 782 -10.25 3.27 -23.33
C PHE A 782 -9.41 2.09 -22.78
N GLY A 783 -9.64 0.90 -23.32
CA GLY A 783 -8.98 -0.34 -22.92
C GLY A 783 -9.56 -1.55 -23.63
N ALA A 784 -8.73 -2.58 -23.85
CA ALA A 784 -9.14 -3.83 -24.46
C ALA A 784 -9.92 -4.73 -23.46
N PRO A 785 -10.85 -5.58 -23.93
CA PRO A 785 -11.26 -5.80 -25.32
C PRO A 785 -12.22 -4.70 -25.82
N TYR A 786 -11.98 -4.20 -27.03
CA TYR A 786 -12.74 -3.09 -27.62
C TYR A 786 -14.08 -3.58 -28.20
N VAL A 787 -15.06 -3.82 -27.31
CA VAL A 787 -16.39 -4.37 -27.66
C VAL A 787 -17.47 -3.29 -27.64
N PHE A 788 -18.24 -3.25 -28.72
CA PHE A 788 -19.38 -2.35 -28.95
C PHE A 788 -20.63 -3.16 -29.29
N TYR A 789 -21.80 -2.57 -29.03
CA TYR A 789 -23.09 -3.18 -29.34
C TYR A 789 -23.93 -2.19 -30.13
N TRP A 790 -24.37 -2.58 -31.34
CA TRP A 790 -25.14 -1.74 -32.25
C TRP A 790 -26.55 -2.31 -32.44
N ASN A 791 -27.58 -1.59 -31.98
CA ASN A 791 -28.96 -1.91 -32.31
C ASN A 791 -29.29 -1.46 -33.75
N THR A 792 -29.20 -2.40 -34.68
CA THR A 792 -29.47 -2.19 -36.11
C THR A 792 -30.97 -2.02 -36.44
N ALA A 793 -31.88 -2.39 -35.54
CA ALA A 793 -33.33 -2.35 -35.81
C ALA A 793 -33.90 -0.91 -35.91
N MET A 794 -33.12 0.10 -35.52
CA MET A 794 -33.48 1.52 -35.60
C MET A 794 -32.90 2.22 -36.85
N TRP A 795 -32.29 1.47 -37.76
CA TRP A 795 -31.55 1.99 -38.92
C TRP A 795 -32.24 1.63 -40.24
N SER A 796 -31.84 2.31 -41.31
CA SER A 796 -32.28 2.00 -42.67
C SER A 796 -31.82 0.61 -43.12
N ARG A 797 -32.53 0.05 -44.10
CA ARG A 797 -32.02 -1.12 -44.85
C ARG A 797 -31.03 -0.67 -45.91
N GLY A 798 -30.01 -1.50 -46.16
CA GLY A 798 -28.99 -1.25 -47.16
C GLY A 798 -27.58 -1.58 -46.68
N ALA A 799 -26.58 -1.10 -47.40
CA ALA A 799 -25.19 -1.16 -46.99
C ALA A 799 -24.87 0.01 -46.05
N HIS A 800 -24.15 -0.27 -44.96
CA HIS A 800 -23.69 0.70 -43.97
C HIS A 800 -22.19 0.51 -43.72
N THR A 801 -21.45 1.59 -43.54
CA THR A 801 -20.00 1.54 -43.30
C THR A 801 -19.70 1.70 -41.82
N ILE A 802 -19.08 0.69 -41.22
CA ILE A 802 -18.55 0.76 -39.85
C ILE A 802 -17.07 1.13 -39.95
N THR A 803 -16.65 2.19 -39.25
CA THR A 803 -15.24 2.62 -39.15
C THR A 803 -14.79 2.54 -37.70
N ALA A 804 -13.74 1.78 -37.43
CA ALA A 804 -13.04 1.76 -36.15
C ALA A 804 -11.80 2.67 -36.23
N GLU A 805 -11.67 3.59 -35.28
CA GLU A 805 -10.61 4.58 -35.19
C GLU A 805 -9.84 4.35 -33.88
N ALA A 806 -8.59 3.92 -33.98
CA ALA A 806 -7.69 3.83 -32.84
C ALA A 806 -6.94 5.16 -32.66
N THR A 807 -6.67 5.52 -31.41
CA THR A 807 -5.83 6.64 -30.99
C THR A 807 -4.84 6.14 -29.95
N ASP A 808 -3.57 6.48 -30.09
CA ASP A 808 -2.50 6.18 -29.11
C ASP A 808 -2.34 7.30 -28.06
N PHE A 809 -1.36 7.15 -27.16
CA PHE A 809 -1.02 8.16 -26.14
C PHE A 809 -0.15 9.32 -26.69
N GLY A 810 0.29 9.28 -27.94
CA GLY A 810 0.87 10.41 -28.69
C GLY A 810 -0.15 11.32 -29.36
N ASN A 811 -1.39 10.82 -29.55
CA ASN A 811 -2.46 11.33 -30.42
C ASN A 811 -2.30 11.04 -31.92
N ASN A 812 -1.49 10.06 -32.35
CA ASN A 812 -1.66 9.56 -33.72
C ASN A 812 -2.93 8.72 -33.81
N THR A 813 -3.42 8.54 -35.03
CA THR A 813 -4.67 7.82 -35.28
C THR A 813 -4.58 6.98 -36.54
N THR A 814 -5.21 5.81 -36.47
CA THR A 814 -5.38 4.91 -37.62
C THR A 814 -6.83 4.46 -37.67
N THR A 815 -7.35 4.24 -38.88
CA THR A 815 -8.71 3.74 -39.09
C THR A 815 -8.71 2.43 -39.88
N ALA A 816 -9.61 1.54 -39.50
CA ALA A 816 -10.06 0.41 -40.31
C ALA A 816 -11.55 0.60 -40.60
N SER A 817 -12.02 0.16 -41.77
CA SER A 817 -13.45 0.19 -42.12
C SER A 817 -13.90 -1.12 -42.76
N ILE A 818 -15.17 -1.46 -42.53
CA ILE A 818 -15.88 -2.58 -43.17
C ILE A 818 -17.27 -2.13 -43.60
N THR A 819 -17.79 -2.75 -44.65
CA THR A 819 -19.18 -2.62 -45.08
C THR A 819 -20.01 -3.74 -44.48
N VAL A 820 -21.22 -3.45 -44.02
CA VAL A 820 -22.18 -4.47 -43.56
C VAL A 820 -23.56 -4.21 -44.13
N THR A 821 -24.40 -5.25 -44.22
CA THR A 821 -25.75 -5.15 -44.79
C THR A 821 -26.82 -5.24 -43.70
N LEU A 822 -27.74 -4.27 -43.68
CA LEU A 822 -28.95 -4.27 -42.84
C LEU A 822 -30.18 -4.70 -43.68
N PRO A 823 -30.83 -5.84 -43.38
CA PRO A 823 -31.81 -6.51 -44.25
C PRO A 823 -33.29 -6.43 -43.81
#